data_AF-A0A7X7VXY8-F1
#
_entry.id   AF-A0A7X7VXY8-F1
#
_cell.length_a   1.000
_cell.length_b   1.000
_cell.length_c   1.000
_cell.angle_alpha   90.00
_cell.angle_beta   90.00
_cell.angle_gamma   90.00
#
_symmetry.space_group_name_H-M   'P 1'
#
loop_
_entity.id
_entity.type
_entity.pdbx_description
1 polymer ?
#
loop_
_entity_poly.entity_id
_entity_poly.type
_entity_poly.pdbx_seq_one_letter_code
_entity_poly.pdbx_strand_id
1 'polypeptide(L)'
;MDKKIVIIGAGYAGILTAKKLAKRFRKDSSVSITVIDKNPFHTMLTELHEVAAGRVDESGIRISLKRVFAGRNVDVKQDLVTEIDFEKRTVVGTNERYEYDYLVLCAGSKPTWFGVSGAKEHAFTLWSYEDAIVLKNRIPDMFRKAASMSDEEEKRRLLTFHIVGAGFTGVEMAGELAEYVPVLCDKYEVDRDLVSISVIDLLDRTVPTLPPRLSAKVEKRLKKMGVRVLLNTRVVSIGEDFIEFGNGEKPVHERTGTVIWAAGIEAAEITEKAAGELESAGRCRIKVDRFLRSVNDERVYVIGDNMYYIPPGEEQPVPQVVENCEHSAAVAAHNIVCAVTGKGEMKEYRPKFHGIMVSLGGRYGVAHVGTANRKISLPSFLAMFVKHFINMVYFVQLLGWNKIFSYMKKEFFTIRHRRSFVGGHFSNRTPSFLLVPLRIWLGAVWVFEGVKKILEGWFVSPKLAGFFSGANQWYDSILSGGAVDGTSGATPAAADAVGQATAAAADAVSTATSAVADAVSTATAAAADAASTATPAAEAASSVGKAIIDFDFLGLFRILFVSGKDPADAALGDYAFKLDVPLVNRMINDLILPSEGFTMFMQIVIVLAEILIGLALIGGLFTTLSSAASLVLQAMFVTTTGLYLSTFWMIFAGIAVLVGGGRIFGLDYYVMPALKEKWKNVKWVRKWYLYND
;
A
#
# COMPACT_ATOMS: atom_id res chain seq x y z
N MET A 1 -49.47 6.41 -10.02
CA MET A 1 -48.58 6.40 -11.19
C MET A 1 -47.17 6.30 -10.68
N ASP A 2 -46.42 5.32 -11.17
CA ASP A 2 -45.03 5.13 -10.75
C ASP A 2 -44.20 6.31 -11.24
N LYS A 3 -43.51 7.00 -10.32
CA LYS A 3 -42.63 8.12 -10.63
C LYS A 3 -41.30 7.61 -11.16
N LYS A 4 -40.91 8.08 -12.34
CA LYS A 4 -39.67 7.69 -13.02
C LYS A 4 -38.58 8.74 -12.81
N ILE A 5 -37.50 8.36 -12.13
CA ILE A 5 -36.30 9.19 -11.96
C ILE A 5 -35.20 8.62 -12.84
N VAL A 6 -34.75 9.39 -13.83
CA VAL A 6 -33.65 9.02 -14.72
C VAL A 6 -32.41 9.85 -14.38
N ILE A 7 -31.27 9.19 -14.23
CA ILE A 7 -29.98 9.80 -13.88
C ILE A 7 -29.00 9.49 -15.01
N ILE A 8 -28.50 10.54 -15.68
CA ILE A 8 -27.51 10.43 -16.76
C ILE A 8 -26.11 10.58 -16.16
N GLY A 9 -25.33 9.51 -16.25
CA GLY A 9 -23.96 9.42 -15.74
C GLY A 9 -23.90 8.81 -14.34
N ALA A 10 -23.00 7.84 -14.16
CA ALA A 10 -22.68 7.19 -12.90
C ALA A 10 -21.30 7.62 -12.36
N GLY A 11 -20.90 8.86 -12.64
CA GLY A 11 -19.76 9.54 -12.03
C GLY A 11 -19.99 9.84 -10.54
N TYR A 12 -19.15 10.71 -9.95
CA TYR A 12 -19.20 11.03 -8.53
C TYR A 12 -20.58 11.52 -8.07
N ALA A 13 -21.20 12.42 -8.84
CA ALA A 13 -22.51 12.98 -8.50
C ALA A 13 -23.64 11.96 -8.68
N GLY A 14 -23.73 11.33 -9.84
CA GLY A 14 -24.81 10.41 -10.19
C GLY A 14 -24.91 9.19 -9.28
N ILE A 15 -23.76 8.55 -8.97
CA ILE A 15 -23.76 7.37 -8.10
C ILE A 15 -24.23 7.71 -6.68
N LEU A 16 -23.85 8.88 -6.16
CA LEU A 16 -24.24 9.34 -4.83
C LEU A 16 -25.70 9.77 -4.80
N THR A 17 -26.20 10.43 -5.84
CA THR A 17 -27.62 10.80 -5.99
C THR A 17 -28.49 9.54 -6.00
N ALA A 18 -28.18 8.58 -6.86
CA ALA A 18 -28.91 7.32 -6.97
C ALA A 18 -28.94 6.56 -5.63
N LYS A 19 -27.80 6.45 -4.93
CA LYS A 19 -27.74 5.81 -3.61
C LYS A 19 -28.59 6.52 -2.56
N LYS A 20 -28.58 7.85 -2.55
CA LYS A 20 -29.36 8.65 -1.60
C LYS A 20 -30.85 8.53 -1.87
N LEU A 21 -31.27 8.58 -3.13
CA LEU A 21 -32.66 8.37 -3.56
C LEU A 21 -33.13 6.96 -3.19
N ALA A 22 -32.36 5.92 -3.53
CA ALA A 22 -32.70 4.53 -3.21
C ALA A 22 -32.82 4.28 -1.70
N LYS A 23 -32.02 4.97 -0.88
CA LYS A 23 -32.16 4.93 0.58
C LYS A 23 -33.45 5.58 1.06
N ARG A 24 -33.85 6.72 0.47
CA ARG A 24 -35.06 7.48 0.84
C ARG A 24 -36.35 6.78 0.39
N PHE A 25 -36.35 6.21 -0.81
CA PHE A 25 -37.49 5.49 -1.39
C PHE A 25 -37.45 3.98 -1.15
N ARG A 26 -36.64 3.48 -0.22
CA ARG A 26 -36.46 2.03 0.01
C ARG A 26 -37.77 1.25 0.23
N LYS A 27 -38.78 1.90 0.83
CA LYS A 27 -40.09 1.30 1.13
C LYS A 27 -41.18 1.69 0.13
N ASP A 28 -40.84 2.49 -0.87
CA ASP A 28 -41.79 3.04 -1.83
C ASP A 28 -41.60 2.37 -3.18
N SER A 29 -42.48 1.41 -3.50
CA SER A 29 -42.46 0.70 -4.78
C SER A 29 -43.00 1.55 -5.93
N SER A 30 -43.61 2.70 -5.65
CA SER A 30 -44.14 3.60 -6.68
C SER A 30 -43.06 4.51 -7.28
N VAL A 31 -41.80 4.36 -6.90
CA VAL A 31 -40.68 5.14 -7.46
C VAL A 31 -39.69 4.19 -8.12
N SER A 32 -39.41 4.45 -9.39
CA SER A 32 -38.37 3.78 -10.17
C SER A 32 -37.18 4.71 -10.36
N ILE A 33 -35.97 4.19 -10.14
CA ILE A 33 -34.72 4.94 -10.28
C ILE A 33 -33.87 4.21 -11.32
N THR A 34 -33.58 4.90 -12.42
CA THR A 34 -32.74 4.38 -13.51
C THR A 34 -31.47 5.21 -13.60
N VAL A 35 -30.31 4.55 -13.56
CA VAL A 35 -29.00 5.17 -13.79
C VAL A 35 -28.48 4.68 -15.12
N ILE A 36 -28.16 5.61 -16.02
CA ILE A 36 -27.64 5.32 -17.36
C ILE A 36 -26.16 5.75 -17.39
N ASP A 37 -25.27 4.83 -17.72
CA ASP A 37 -23.85 5.14 -17.92
C ASP A 37 -23.27 4.32 -19.07
N LYS A 38 -22.32 4.89 -19.82
CA LYS A 38 -21.64 4.19 -20.92
C LYS A 38 -20.83 2.98 -20.45
N ASN A 39 -20.37 2.99 -19.19
CA ASN A 39 -19.52 1.99 -18.59
C ASN A 39 -20.26 1.21 -17.49
N PRO A 40 -19.99 -0.11 -17.31
CA PRO A 40 -20.61 -0.90 -16.24
C PRO A 40 -20.01 -0.63 -14.85
N PHE A 41 -19.16 0.38 -14.73
CA PHE A 41 -18.43 0.74 -13.52
C PHE A 41 -18.32 2.27 -13.39
N HIS A 42 -18.33 2.73 -12.15
CA HIS A 42 -17.90 4.07 -11.78
C HIS A 42 -16.37 4.14 -11.81
N THR A 43 -15.84 5.20 -12.41
CA THR A 43 -14.41 5.47 -12.53
C THR A 43 -13.96 6.49 -11.50
N MET A 44 -12.91 6.17 -10.74
CA MET A 44 -12.20 7.11 -9.86
C MET A 44 -11.36 8.07 -10.69
N LEU A 45 -11.98 9.16 -11.17
CA LEU A 45 -11.31 10.14 -12.05
C LEU A 45 -10.11 10.82 -11.36
N THR A 46 -10.12 10.93 -10.03
CA THR A 46 -9.02 11.53 -9.26
C THR A 46 -7.74 10.69 -9.24
N GLU A 47 -7.79 9.43 -9.68
CA GLU A 47 -6.66 8.49 -9.59
C GLU A 47 -6.15 8.04 -10.98
N LEU A 48 -6.63 8.66 -12.07
CA LEU A 48 -6.27 8.26 -13.44
C LEU A 48 -4.76 8.38 -13.70
N HIS A 49 -4.12 9.42 -13.16
CA HIS A 49 -2.67 9.65 -13.29
C HIS A 49 -1.84 8.51 -12.69
N GLU A 50 -2.34 7.86 -11.63
CA GLU A 50 -1.66 6.75 -10.97
C GLU A 50 -1.64 5.48 -11.84
N VAL A 51 -2.74 5.23 -12.57
CA VAL A 51 -2.87 4.11 -13.50
C VAL A 51 -2.10 4.38 -14.79
N ALA A 52 -2.21 5.59 -15.33
CA ALA A 52 -1.48 6.02 -16.53
C ALA A 52 0.04 5.86 -16.36
N ALA A 53 0.57 6.15 -15.17
CA ALA A 53 1.99 5.96 -14.85
C ALA A 53 2.31 4.61 -14.19
N GLY A 54 1.43 3.61 -14.31
CA GLY A 54 1.67 2.23 -13.89
C GLY A 54 1.96 2.04 -12.39
N ARG A 55 1.57 2.98 -11.53
CA ARG A 55 1.71 2.83 -10.07
C ARG A 55 0.63 1.93 -9.51
N VAL A 56 -0.60 2.15 -9.95
CA VAL A 56 -1.80 1.44 -9.48
C VAL A 56 -2.40 0.63 -10.63
N ASP A 57 -2.97 -0.52 -10.29
CA ASP A 57 -3.68 -1.35 -11.25
C ASP A 57 -5.06 -0.76 -11.62
N GLU A 58 -5.57 -1.09 -12.80
CA GLU A 58 -6.86 -0.62 -13.32
C GLU A 58 -8.04 -0.98 -12.41
N SER A 59 -7.95 -2.12 -11.72
CA SER A 59 -8.93 -2.54 -10.72
C SER A 59 -8.97 -1.64 -9.47
N GLY A 60 -8.01 -0.73 -9.32
CA GLY A 60 -8.01 0.32 -8.29
C GLY A 60 -9.06 1.39 -8.56
N ILE A 61 -9.22 1.78 -9.83
CA ILE A 61 -10.06 2.91 -10.25
C ILE A 61 -11.45 2.51 -10.75
N ARG A 62 -11.70 1.20 -10.95
CA ARG A 62 -12.99 0.68 -11.41
C ARG A 62 -13.85 0.18 -10.25
N ILE A 63 -15.06 0.71 -10.14
CA ILE A 63 -16.06 0.30 -9.16
C ILE A 63 -17.32 -0.18 -9.86
N SER A 64 -17.57 -1.49 -9.86
CA SER A 64 -18.76 -2.07 -10.48
C SER A 64 -20.07 -1.43 -9.97
N LEU A 65 -20.87 -0.90 -10.88
CA LEU A 65 -22.17 -0.30 -10.55
C LEU A 65 -23.13 -1.35 -9.99
N LYS A 66 -23.13 -2.56 -10.56
CA LYS A 66 -23.91 -3.70 -10.04
C LYS A 66 -23.56 -4.01 -8.58
N ARG A 67 -22.27 -4.01 -8.22
CA ARG A 67 -21.85 -4.22 -6.81
C ARG A 67 -22.25 -3.06 -5.91
N VAL A 68 -22.18 -1.83 -6.42
CA VAL A 68 -22.61 -0.66 -5.65
C VAL A 68 -24.09 -0.75 -5.35
N PHE A 69 -24.94 -1.04 -6.33
CA PHE A 69 -26.39 -1.04 -6.17
C PHE A 69 -27.01 -2.40 -5.79
N ALA A 70 -26.19 -3.41 -5.50
CA ALA A 70 -26.67 -4.71 -5.03
C ALA A 70 -27.63 -4.57 -3.83
N GLY A 71 -28.83 -5.14 -3.96
CA GLY A 71 -29.89 -5.07 -2.94
C GLY A 71 -30.57 -3.70 -2.80
N ARG A 72 -30.45 -2.80 -3.80
CA ARG A 72 -31.14 -1.50 -3.84
C ARG A 72 -32.09 -1.43 -5.05
N ASN A 73 -33.16 -0.68 -4.90
CA ASN A 73 -34.10 -0.38 -5.99
C ASN A 73 -33.50 0.68 -6.94
N VAL A 74 -32.49 0.29 -7.71
CA VAL A 74 -31.86 1.11 -8.76
C VAL A 74 -31.61 0.21 -9.96
N ASP A 75 -32.23 0.53 -11.09
CA ASP A 75 -31.93 -0.11 -12.36
C ASP A 75 -30.70 0.56 -12.99
N VAL A 76 -29.73 -0.24 -13.40
CA VAL A 76 -28.48 0.25 -13.99
C VAL A 76 -28.46 -0.16 -15.45
N LYS A 77 -28.51 0.83 -16.34
CA LYS A 77 -28.49 0.66 -17.78
C LYS A 77 -27.12 1.03 -18.32
N GLN A 78 -26.47 0.07 -18.97
CA GLN A 78 -25.23 0.35 -19.69
C GLN A 78 -25.59 0.83 -21.10
N ASP A 79 -25.60 2.14 -21.29
CA ASP A 79 -26.00 2.78 -22.55
C ASP A 79 -25.31 4.15 -22.70
N LEU A 80 -25.09 4.56 -23.95
CA LEU A 80 -24.58 5.88 -24.28
C LEU A 80 -25.75 6.79 -24.64
N VAL A 81 -26.01 7.78 -23.79
CA VAL A 81 -27.03 8.80 -24.05
C VAL A 81 -26.57 9.71 -25.18
N THR A 82 -27.42 9.87 -26.19
CA THR A 82 -27.13 10.65 -27.40
C THR A 82 -27.95 11.93 -27.49
N GLU A 83 -29.16 11.95 -26.91
CA GLU A 83 -30.12 13.05 -26.96
C GLU A 83 -31.05 13.03 -25.73
N ILE A 84 -31.59 14.20 -25.37
CA ILE A 84 -32.62 14.36 -24.36
C ILE A 84 -33.77 15.14 -25.00
N ASP A 85 -34.94 14.52 -25.10
CA ASP A 85 -36.17 15.16 -25.57
C ASP A 85 -36.93 15.69 -24.34
N PHE A 86 -36.85 17.01 -24.10
CA PHE A 86 -37.46 17.64 -22.93
C PHE A 86 -38.99 17.74 -23.04
N GLU A 87 -39.53 17.86 -24.25
CA GLU A 87 -40.98 17.94 -24.48
C GLU A 87 -41.65 16.58 -24.20
N LYS A 88 -41.12 15.50 -24.77
CA LYS A 88 -41.62 14.13 -24.56
C LYS A 88 -41.09 13.49 -23.28
N ARG A 89 -40.22 14.18 -22.54
CA ARG A 89 -39.58 13.72 -21.30
C ARG A 89 -38.93 12.36 -21.45
N THR A 90 -38.11 12.23 -22.48
CA THR A 90 -37.46 10.97 -22.83
C THR A 90 -35.96 11.19 -23.04
N VAL A 91 -35.15 10.39 -22.36
CA VAL A 91 -33.71 10.27 -22.63
C VAL A 91 -33.51 9.22 -23.71
N VAL A 92 -32.77 9.56 -24.77
CA VAL A 92 -32.50 8.66 -25.90
C VAL A 92 -31.08 8.11 -25.77
N GLY A 93 -30.99 6.81 -25.51
CA GLY A 93 -29.75 6.05 -25.55
C GLY A 93 -29.46 5.50 -26.95
N THR A 94 -28.33 4.82 -27.08
CA THR A 94 -27.99 4.08 -28.30
C THR A 94 -28.83 2.80 -28.40
N ASN A 95 -29.16 2.20 -27.25
CA ASN A 95 -29.86 0.91 -27.19
C ASN A 95 -31.36 1.07 -26.89
N GLU A 96 -31.72 1.95 -25.96
CA GLU A 96 -33.11 2.10 -25.48
C GLU A 96 -33.52 3.57 -25.30
N ARG A 97 -34.82 3.80 -25.09
CA ARG A 97 -35.39 5.10 -24.71
C ARG A 97 -35.90 5.01 -23.29
N TYR A 98 -35.65 6.07 -22.51
CA TYR A 98 -35.96 6.10 -21.08
C TYR A 98 -36.84 7.30 -20.76
N GLU A 99 -38.11 7.04 -20.50
CA GLU A 99 -39.05 8.06 -20.04
C GLU A 99 -38.74 8.51 -18.60
N TYR A 100 -38.94 9.79 -18.31
CA TYR A 100 -38.73 10.33 -16.97
C TYR A 100 -39.85 11.28 -16.53
N ASP A 101 -40.11 11.30 -15.23
CA ASP A 101 -40.81 12.40 -14.55
C ASP A 101 -39.81 13.43 -14.00
N TYR A 102 -38.64 12.94 -13.56
CA TYR A 102 -37.53 13.76 -13.08
C TYR A 102 -36.23 13.28 -13.72
N LEU A 103 -35.44 14.23 -14.22
CA LEU A 103 -34.16 13.99 -14.86
C LEU A 103 -33.04 14.54 -13.98
N VAL A 104 -31.95 13.79 -13.85
CA VAL A 104 -30.69 14.28 -13.26
C VAL A 104 -29.60 14.21 -14.32
N LEU A 105 -29.11 15.36 -14.76
CA LEU A 105 -28.00 15.49 -15.71
C LEU A 105 -26.69 15.65 -14.95
N CYS A 106 -25.83 14.63 -15.02
CA CYS A 106 -24.51 14.61 -14.40
C CYS A 106 -23.49 13.78 -15.22
N ALA A 107 -23.48 14.00 -16.53
CA ALA A 107 -22.63 13.31 -17.50
C ALA A 107 -21.12 13.61 -17.38
N GLY A 108 -20.73 14.58 -16.55
CA GLY A 108 -19.33 14.93 -16.30
C GLY A 108 -18.76 15.85 -17.38
N SER A 109 -17.45 15.74 -17.60
CA SER A 109 -16.69 16.69 -18.42
C SER A 109 -15.92 16.01 -19.55
N LYS A 110 -15.56 16.77 -20.57
CA LYS A 110 -14.64 16.40 -21.65
C LYS A 110 -13.48 17.41 -21.74
N PRO A 111 -12.34 17.06 -22.33
CA PRO A 111 -11.26 18.03 -22.53
C PRO A 111 -11.68 19.15 -23.47
N THR A 112 -11.21 20.37 -23.19
CA THR A 112 -11.31 21.52 -24.09
C THR A 112 -9.94 21.82 -24.69
N TRP A 113 -9.91 22.16 -25.99
CA TRP A 113 -8.67 22.28 -26.77
C TRP A 113 -8.21 23.72 -26.97
N PHE A 114 -9.01 24.70 -26.54
CA PHE A 114 -8.73 26.14 -26.69
C PHE A 114 -8.32 26.60 -28.11
N GLY A 115 -8.79 25.87 -29.13
CA GLY A 115 -8.45 26.15 -30.54
C GLY A 115 -6.99 25.86 -30.93
N VAL A 116 -6.24 25.09 -30.13
CA VAL A 116 -4.87 24.67 -30.48
C VAL A 116 -4.93 23.65 -31.62
N SER A 117 -4.27 23.98 -32.74
CA SER A 117 -4.28 23.15 -33.94
C SER A 117 -3.61 21.80 -33.70
N GLY A 118 -4.26 20.71 -34.16
CA GLY A 118 -3.76 19.34 -34.03
C GLY A 118 -3.79 18.75 -32.61
N ALA A 119 -4.19 19.52 -31.59
CA ALA A 119 -4.22 19.06 -30.21
C ALA A 119 -5.21 17.89 -30.01
N LYS A 120 -6.38 17.95 -30.64
CA LYS A 120 -7.41 16.92 -30.52
C LYS A 120 -7.01 15.62 -31.22
N GLU A 121 -6.24 15.74 -32.30
CA GLU A 121 -5.84 14.64 -33.17
C GLU A 121 -4.59 13.93 -32.65
N HIS A 122 -3.65 14.67 -32.05
CA HIS A 122 -2.31 14.18 -31.75
C HIS A 122 -1.96 14.11 -30.25
N ALA A 123 -2.73 14.78 -29.37
CA ALA A 123 -2.49 14.70 -27.93
C ALA A 123 -3.31 13.60 -27.26
N PHE A 124 -2.74 13.01 -26.22
CA PHE A 124 -3.43 12.08 -25.32
C PHE A 124 -4.10 12.85 -24.20
N THR A 125 -5.30 12.44 -23.79
CA THR A 125 -6.01 13.05 -22.66
C THR A 125 -5.88 12.21 -21.41
N LEU A 126 -6.40 12.69 -20.28
CA LEU A 126 -6.44 11.96 -19.01
C LEU A 126 -7.73 12.29 -18.24
N TRP A 127 -8.88 12.12 -18.91
CA TRP A 127 -10.20 12.46 -18.38
C TRP A 127 -11.17 11.28 -18.36
N SER A 128 -10.74 10.11 -18.84
CA SER A 128 -11.54 8.89 -18.87
C SER A 128 -10.73 7.67 -18.39
N TYR A 129 -11.42 6.56 -18.15
CA TYR A 129 -10.75 5.28 -17.87
C TYR A 129 -9.91 4.87 -19.08
N GLU A 130 -10.50 4.97 -20.27
CA GLU A 130 -9.89 4.60 -21.54
C GLU A 130 -8.60 5.38 -21.78
N ASP A 131 -8.62 6.69 -21.51
CA ASP A 131 -7.47 7.59 -21.59
C ASP A 131 -6.29 7.09 -20.73
N ALA A 132 -6.57 6.72 -19.47
CA ALA A 132 -5.56 6.20 -18.56
C ALA A 132 -4.97 4.88 -19.06
N ILE A 133 -5.77 4.01 -19.68
CA ILE A 133 -5.29 2.74 -20.25
C ILE A 133 -4.41 2.98 -21.48
N VAL A 134 -4.82 3.90 -22.35
CA VAL A 134 -4.02 4.29 -23.51
C VAL A 134 -2.65 4.78 -23.06
N LEU A 135 -2.58 5.67 -22.07
CA LEU A 135 -1.31 6.17 -21.53
C LEU A 135 -0.50 5.10 -20.80
N LYS A 136 -1.15 4.23 -20.02
CA LYS A 136 -0.52 3.09 -19.33
C LYS A 136 0.21 2.17 -20.30
N ASN A 137 -0.30 2.00 -21.52
CA ASN A 137 0.34 1.21 -22.57
C ASN A 137 1.35 2.03 -23.37
N ARG A 138 1.01 3.28 -23.72
CA ARG A 138 1.84 4.18 -24.54
C ARG A 138 3.18 4.48 -23.88
N ILE A 139 3.18 4.83 -22.60
CA ILE A 139 4.40 5.28 -21.91
C ILE A 139 5.46 4.17 -21.92
N PRO A 140 5.22 2.93 -21.44
CA PRO A 140 6.21 1.87 -21.53
C PRO A 140 6.54 1.45 -22.97
N ASP A 141 5.60 1.59 -23.91
CA ASP A 141 5.85 1.30 -25.33
C ASP A 141 6.89 2.25 -25.95
N MET A 142 6.91 3.52 -25.54
CA MET A 142 7.94 4.48 -25.99
C MET A 142 9.34 4.06 -25.55
N PHE A 143 9.48 3.60 -24.31
CA PHE A 143 10.75 3.06 -23.81
C PHE A 143 11.16 1.77 -24.53
N ARG A 144 10.20 0.87 -24.75
CA ARG A 144 10.44 -0.37 -25.52
C ARG A 144 10.93 -0.06 -26.94
N LYS A 145 10.29 0.87 -27.64
CA LYS A 145 10.70 1.28 -29.00
C LYS A 145 12.07 1.95 -28.98
N ALA A 146 12.31 2.89 -28.06
CA ALA A 146 13.60 3.56 -27.92
C ALA A 146 14.75 2.55 -27.68
N ALA A 147 14.54 1.52 -26.85
CA ALA A 147 15.54 0.49 -26.61
C ALA A 147 15.94 -0.29 -27.88
N SER A 148 15.03 -0.43 -28.85
CA SER A 148 15.28 -1.11 -30.13
C SER A 148 15.88 -0.21 -31.22
N MET A 149 15.95 1.10 -31.00
CA MET A 149 16.49 2.04 -31.99
C MET A 149 18.02 2.10 -31.94
N SER A 150 18.65 2.36 -33.08
CA SER A 150 20.08 2.68 -33.16
C SER A 150 20.34 4.18 -33.12
N ASP A 151 19.49 4.96 -33.77
CA ASP A 151 19.61 6.43 -33.83
C ASP A 151 19.29 7.09 -32.48
N GLU A 152 20.19 7.94 -32.01
CA GLU A 152 20.06 8.61 -30.72
C GLU A 152 19.05 9.76 -30.76
N GLU A 153 18.94 10.47 -31.88
CA GLU A 153 17.94 11.55 -31.99
C GLU A 153 16.53 11.00 -31.92
N GLU A 154 16.29 9.89 -32.63
CA GLU A 154 15.00 9.21 -32.60
C GLU A 154 14.68 8.60 -31.22
N LYS A 155 15.68 8.11 -30.48
CA LYS A 155 15.52 7.72 -29.07
C LYS A 155 15.06 8.91 -28.22
N ARG A 156 15.78 10.05 -28.32
CA ARG A 156 15.46 11.26 -27.55
C ARG A 156 14.05 11.75 -27.84
N ARG A 157 13.65 11.71 -29.11
CA ARG A 157 12.27 12.02 -29.50
C ARG A 157 11.27 11.11 -28.80
N LEU A 158 11.40 9.79 -28.96
CA LEU A 158 10.47 8.82 -28.36
C LEU A 158 10.36 8.97 -26.84
N LEU A 159 11.46 9.34 -26.19
CA LEU A 159 11.59 9.53 -24.74
C LEU A 159 11.33 10.97 -24.26
N THR A 160 10.79 11.82 -25.13
CA THR A 160 10.36 13.18 -24.78
C THR A 160 8.85 13.20 -24.55
N PHE A 161 8.46 13.68 -23.36
CA PHE A 161 7.08 13.74 -22.89
C PHE A 161 6.70 15.18 -22.52
N HIS A 162 5.67 15.75 -23.16
CA HIS A 162 5.13 17.06 -22.80
C HIS A 162 3.77 16.92 -22.14
N ILE A 163 3.60 17.55 -20.98
CA ILE A 163 2.31 17.69 -20.31
C ILE A 163 1.86 19.13 -20.48
N VAL A 164 0.73 19.33 -21.17
CA VAL A 164 0.16 20.66 -21.40
C VAL A 164 -0.87 20.95 -20.31
N GLY A 165 -0.63 21.98 -19.52
CA GLY A 165 -1.39 22.35 -18.34
C GLY A 165 -0.65 22.02 -17.04
N ALA A 166 -0.38 23.04 -16.25
CA ALA A 166 0.18 23.03 -14.90
C ALA A 166 -0.92 23.15 -13.82
N GLY A 167 -2.16 22.81 -14.15
CA GLY A 167 -3.26 22.60 -13.19
C GLY A 167 -3.08 21.30 -12.39
N PHE A 168 -4.13 20.88 -11.66
CA PHE A 168 -4.09 19.66 -10.83
C PHE A 168 -3.65 18.43 -11.63
N THR A 169 -4.46 18.04 -12.63
CA THR A 169 -4.24 16.81 -13.41
C THR A 169 -2.85 16.74 -14.04
N GLY A 170 -2.39 17.85 -14.63
CA GLY A 170 -1.10 17.88 -15.30
C GLY A 170 0.08 17.78 -14.35
N VAL A 171 0.03 18.46 -13.21
CA VAL A 171 1.06 18.34 -12.16
C VAL A 171 1.10 16.94 -11.56
N GLU A 172 -0.06 16.33 -11.28
CA GLU A 172 -0.13 14.97 -10.75
C GLU A 172 0.44 13.96 -11.75
N MET A 173 0.06 14.07 -13.02
CA MET A 173 0.60 13.23 -14.10
C MET A 173 2.10 13.40 -14.27
N ALA A 174 2.61 14.64 -14.26
CA ALA A 174 4.04 14.90 -14.38
C ALA A 174 4.83 14.34 -13.18
N GLY A 175 4.30 14.47 -11.96
CA GLY A 175 4.89 13.89 -10.76
C GLY A 175 4.94 12.36 -10.81
N GLU A 176 3.84 11.72 -11.20
CA GLU A 176 3.78 10.27 -11.37
C GLU A 176 4.74 9.75 -12.45
N LEU A 177 4.75 10.40 -13.62
CA LEU A 177 5.65 10.03 -14.71
C LEU A 177 7.10 10.16 -14.29
N ALA A 178 7.48 11.26 -13.64
CA ALA A 178 8.84 11.48 -13.18
C ALA A 178 9.29 10.47 -12.11
N GLU A 179 8.39 9.93 -11.29
CA GLU A 179 8.71 8.79 -10.41
C GLU A 179 8.79 7.45 -11.15
N TYR A 180 8.09 7.32 -12.29
CA TYR A 180 8.07 6.10 -13.07
C TYR A 180 9.28 5.96 -14.00
N VAL A 181 9.79 7.07 -14.55
CA VAL A 181 10.92 7.09 -15.49
C VAL A 181 12.11 6.26 -15.02
N PRO A 182 12.62 6.37 -13.78
CA PRO A 182 13.75 5.53 -13.34
C PRO A 182 13.46 4.03 -13.41
N VAL A 183 12.22 3.61 -13.16
CA VAL A 183 11.80 2.21 -13.26
C VAL A 183 11.76 1.75 -14.72
N LEU A 184 11.32 2.62 -15.63
CA LEU A 184 11.26 2.33 -17.06
C LEU A 184 12.66 2.29 -17.68
N CYS A 185 13.54 3.22 -17.30
CA CYS A 185 14.96 3.21 -17.69
C CYS A 185 15.64 1.89 -17.32
N ASP A 186 15.50 1.45 -16.06
CA ASP A 186 16.07 0.18 -15.60
C ASP A 186 15.46 -1.02 -16.34
N LYS A 187 14.13 -1.05 -16.50
CA LYS A 187 13.42 -2.16 -17.16
C LYS A 187 13.78 -2.34 -18.64
N TYR A 188 13.96 -1.24 -19.37
CA TYR A 188 14.22 -1.26 -20.81
C TYR A 188 15.68 -0.96 -21.16
N GLU A 189 16.57 -0.88 -20.15
CA GLU A 189 18.00 -0.63 -20.32
C GLU A 189 18.28 0.67 -21.11
N VAL A 190 17.52 1.72 -20.79
CA VAL A 190 17.61 3.04 -21.43
C VAL A 190 18.29 4.03 -20.50
N ASP A 191 19.27 4.78 -21.01
CA ASP A 191 19.96 5.82 -20.27
C ASP A 191 19.01 6.95 -19.86
N ARG A 192 19.11 7.37 -18.59
CA ARG A 192 18.23 8.40 -18.01
C ARG A 192 18.35 9.75 -18.70
N ASP A 193 19.52 10.08 -19.25
CA ASP A 193 19.83 11.36 -19.90
C ASP A 193 19.17 11.52 -21.27
N LEU A 194 18.60 10.44 -21.81
CA LEU A 194 17.79 10.48 -23.03
C LEU A 194 16.33 10.90 -22.76
N VAL A 195 15.87 10.83 -21.51
CA VAL A 195 14.47 11.04 -21.15
C VAL A 195 14.20 12.50 -20.74
N SER A 196 13.27 13.15 -21.43
CA SER A 196 12.84 14.52 -21.15
C SER A 196 11.37 14.57 -20.76
N ILE A 197 11.06 15.32 -19.70
CA ILE A 197 9.69 15.57 -19.25
C ILE A 197 9.52 17.06 -19.06
N SER A 198 8.47 17.65 -19.61
CA SER A 198 8.13 19.04 -19.34
C SER A 198 6.65 19.27 -19.07
N VAL A 199 6.35 20.27 -18.24
CA VAL A 199 5.01 20.83 -18.06
C VAL A 199 4.99 22.20 -18.70
N ILE A 200 4.02 22.45 -19.59
CA ILE A 200 3.88 23.71 -20.34
C ILE A 200 2.51 24.31 -20.02
N ASP A 201 2.48 25.56 -19.54
CA ASP A 201 1.23 26.26 -19.24
C ASP A 201 1.34 27.76 -19.55
N LEU A 202 0.23 28.35 -20.01
CA LEU A 202 0.06 29.78 -20.21
C LEU A 202 0.00 30.55 -18.88
N LEU A 203 -0.44 29.90 -17.81
CA LEU A 203 -0.56 30.53 -16.49
C LEU A 203 0.80 30.79 -15.85
N ASP A 204 0.82 31.76 -14.93
CA ASP A 204 2.03 32.24 -14.27
C ASP A 204 2.53 31.32 -13.15
N ARG A 205 1.69 30.39 -12.68
CA ARG A 205 1.95 29.51 -11.53
C ARG A 205 1.33 28.13 -11.68
N THR A 206 2.00 27.12 -11.13
CA THR A 206 1.44 25.76 -11.02
C THR A 206 0.29 25.72 -10.01
N VAL A 207 -0.81 25.08 -10.38
CA VAL A 207 -2.03 24.92 -9.57
C VAL A 207 -2.46 26.25 -8.91
N PRO A 208 -2.93 27.24 -9.69
CA PRO A 208 -3.20 28.60 -9.19
C PRO A 208 -4.25 28.69 -8.08
N THR A 209 -5.09 27.66 -7.93
CA THR A 209 -6.05 27.52 -6.83
C THR A 209 -5.38 27.34 -5.46
N LEU A 210 -4.10 26.94 -5.43
CA LEU A 210 -3.31 26.91 -4.22
C LEU A 210 -2.78 28.31 -3.85
N PRO A 211 -2.57 28.57 -2.54
CA PRO A 211 -1.82 29.74 -2.11
C PRO A 211 -0.44 29.81 -2.81
N PRO A 212 0.06 31.01 -3.18
CA PRO A 212 1.30 31.17 -3.94
C PRO A 212 2.51 30.41 -3.39
N ARG A 213 2.63 30.37 -2.05
CA ARG A 213 3.71 29.62 -1.37
C ARG A 213 3.64 28.11 -1.61
N LEU A 214 2.44 27.53 -1.72
CA LEU A 214 2.27 26.10 -2.02
C LEU A 214 2.47 25.82 -3.50
N SER A 215 2.00 26.67 -4.41
CA SER A 215 2.33 26.61 -5.84
C SER A 215 3.84 26.58 -6.07
N ALA A 216 4.60 27.46 -5.40
CA ALA A 216 6.07 27.47 -5.50
C ALA A 216 6.71 26.16 -4.99
N LYS A 217 6.11 25.49 -3.99
CA LYS A 217 6.59 24.18 -3.52
C LYS A 217 6.36 23.08 -4.56
N VAL A 218 5.21 23.09 -5.24
CA VAL A 218 4.88 22.18 -6.34
C VAL A 218 5.91 22.33 -7.46
N GLU A 219 6.12 23.55 -7.95
CA GLU A 219 7.09 23.83 -9.00
C GLU A 219 8.51 23.41 -8.60
N LYS A 220 8.97 23.78 -7.39
CA LYS A 220 10.29 23.39 -6.88
C LYS A 220 10.44 21.87 -6.82
N ARG A 221 9.39 21.14 -6.45
CA ARG A 221 9.41 19.69 -6.38
C ARG A 221 9.49 19.06 -7.77
N LEU A 222 8.70 19.53 -8.75
CA LEU A 222 8.78 19.07 -10.14
C LEU A 222 10.19 19.28 -10.71
N LYS A 223 10.77 20.47 -10.54
CA LYS A 223 12.15 20.76 -10.97
C LYS A 223 13.17 19.82 -10.31
N LYS A 224 13.03 19.55 -9.00
CA LYS A 224 13.89 18.58 -8.29
C LYS A 224 13.75 17.15 -8.82
N MET A 225 12.62 16.80 -9.42
CA MET A 225 12.37 15.50 -10.05
C MET A 225 12.86 15.44 -11.51
N GLY A 226 13.48 16.52 -12.01
CA GLY A 226 13.99 16.61 -13.38
C GLY A 226 12.93 16.99 -14.43
N VAL A 227 11.80 17.56 -14.00
CA VAL A 227 10.75 18.06 -14.91
C VAL A 227 11.02 19.52 -15.27
N ARG A 228 11.06 19.84 -16.57
CA ARG A 228 11.15 21.21 -17.06
C ARG A 228 9.79 21.88 -16.95
N VAL A 229 9.67 22.94 -16.15
CA VAL A 229 8.39 23.66 -15.97
C VAL A 229 8.46 24.98 -16.75
N LEU A 230 7.64 25.08 -17.81
CA LEU A 230 7.53 26.22 -18.72
C LEU A 230 6.19 26.93 -18.48
N LEU A 231 6.20 27.89 -17.56
CA LEU A 231 5.05 28.74 -17.25
C LEU A 231 5.04 29.97 -18.16
N ASN A 232 3.92 30.70 -18.21
CA ASN A 232 3.73 31.80 -19.13
C ASN A 232 4.09 31.41 -20.57
N THR A 233 3.74 30.21 -21.02
CA THR A 233 4.13 29.68 -22.32
C THR A 233 2.93 29.04 -23.00
N ARG A 234 2.51 29.59 -24.13
CA ARG A 234 1.38 29.08 -24.90
C ARG A 234 1.80 27.92 -25.80
N VAL A 235 0.99 26.86 -25.86
CA VAL A 235 1.08 25.85 -26.93
C VAL A 235 0.34 26.37 -28.16
N VAL A 236 1.00 26.36 -29.32
CA VAL A 236 0.53 26.92 -30.58
C VAL A 236 -0.06 25.82 -31.47
N SER A 237 0.66 24.73 -31.64
CA SER A 237 0.25 23.58 -32.45
C SER A 237 0.84 22.29 -31.90
N ILE A 238 0.19 21.16 -32.19
CA ILE A 238 0.67 19.81 -31.89
C ILE A 238 0.55 18.99 -33.17
N GLY A 239 1.62 18.35 -33.60
CA GLY A 239 1.64 17.42 -34.74
C GLY A 239 1.85 15.97 -34.31
N GLU A 240 2.02 15.07 -35.28
CA GLU A 240 2.22 13.64 -35.01
C GLU A 240 3.47 13.34 -34.18
N ASP A 241 4.57 14.04 -34.44
CA ASP A 241 5.86 13.85 -33.78
C ASP A 241 6.50 15.13 -33.25
N PHE A 242 5.73 16.22 -33.14
CA PHE A 242 6.23 17.52 -32.67
C PHE A 242 5.20 18.31 -31.85
N ILE A 243 5.71 19.28 -31.08
CA ILE A 243 4.92 20.31 -30.42
C ILE A 243 5.54 21.68 -30.69
N GLU A 244 4.71 22.69 -30.86
CA GLU A 244 5.14 24.09 -30.97
C GLU A 244 4.60 24.91 -29.81
N PHE A 245 5.48 25.64 -29.13
CA PHE A 245 5.10 26.47 -28.00
C PHE A 245 5.95 27.74 -27.91
N GLY A 246 5.36 28.82 -27.38
CA GLY A 246 6.00 30.12 -27.26
C GLY A 246 4.99 31.27 -27.33
N ASN A 247 5.45 32.46 -26.94
CA ASN A 247 4.61 33.67 -26.90
C ASN A 247 4.96 34.70 -27.98
N GLY A 248 5.90 34.40 -28.90
CA GLY A 248 6.38 35.30 -29.95
C GLY A 248 6.08 34.81 -31.36
N GLU A 249 6.51 35.58 -32.37
CA GLU A 249 6.29 35.26 -33.80
C GLU A 249 6.95 33.96 -34.26
N LYS A 250 7.99 33.50 -33.55
CA LYS A 250 8.70 32.25 -33.81
C LYS A 250 8.54 31.30 -32.62
N PRO A 251 7.53 30.40 -32.62
CA PRO A 251 7.39 29.40 -31.58
C PRO A 251 8.57 28.42 -31.61
N VAL A 252 8.90 27.86 -30.45
CA VAL A 252 9.88 26.79 -30.33
C VAL A 252 9.23 25.51 -30.86
N HIS A 253 9.91 24.86 -31.80
CA HIS A 253 9.49 23.57 -32.36
C HIS A 253 10.35 22.46 -31.72
N GLU A 254 9.71 21.52 -31.03
CA GLU A 254 10.39 20.38 -30.42
C GLU A 254 9.77 19.05 -30.89
N ARG A 255 10.63 18.11 -31.30
CA ARG A 255 10.20 16.74 -31.59
C ARG A 255 9.85 16.02 -30.29
N THR A 256 8.78 15.23 -30.31
CA THR A 256 8.25 14.53 -29.14
C THR A 256 7.68 13.16 -29.48
N GLY A 257 7.64 12.28 -28.48
CA GLY A 257 7.03 10.96 -28.58
C GLY A 257 5.61 10.95 -28.03
N THR A 258 5.31 11.81 -27.05
CA THR A 258 4.01 11.83 -26.37
C THR A 258 3.69 13.23 -25.84
N VAL A 259 2.53 13.75 -26.22
CA VAL A 259 1.94 14.97 -25.63
C VAL A 259 0.69 14.58 -24.84
N ILE A 260 0.62 14.98 -23.58
CA ILE A 260 -0.51 14.74 -22.67
C ILE A 260 -1.22 16.06 -22.40
N TRP A 261 -2.49 16.17 -22.78
CA TRP A 261 -3.31 17.36 -22.63
C TRP A 261 -4.12 17.34 -21.32
N ALA A 262 -3.83 18.30 -20.44
CA ALA A 262 -4.45 18.47 -19.13
C ALA A 262 -4.82 19.94 -18.82
N ALA A 263 -4.87 20.81 -19.85
CA ALA A 263 -4.99 22.27 -19.69
C ALA A 263 -6.42 22.75 -19.40
N GLY A 264 -7.45 21.92 -19.61
CA GLY A 264 -8.82 22.33 -19.31
C GLY A 264 -9.88 21.31 -19.67
N ILE A 265 -11.07 21.57 -19.15
CA ILE A 265 -12.28 20.80 -19.37
C ILE A 265 -13.47 21.70 -19.72
N GLU A 266 -14.46 21.10 -20.35
CA GLU A 266 -15.78 21.67 -20.62
C GLU A 266 -16.85 20.59 -20.38
N ALA A 267 -18.13 20.99 -20.39
CA ALA A 267 -19.21 20.03 -20.15
C ALA A 267 -19.23 18.91 -21.20
N ALA A 268 -19.65 17.71 -20.79
CA ALA A 268 -19.79 16.56 -21.68
C ALA A 268 -20.69 16.86 -22.89
N GLU A 269 -20.50 16.11 -23.98
CA GLU A 269 -21.20 16.32 -25.25
C GLU A 269 -22.73 16.32 -25.13
N ILE A 270 -23.29 15.42 -24.31
CA ILE A 270 -24.75 15.41 -24.07
C ILE A 270 -25.25 16.68 -23.37
N THR A 271 -24.42 17.30 -22.53
CA THR A 271 -24.74 18.57 -21.89
C THR A 271 -24.63 19.73 -22.87
N GLU A 272 -23.67 19.69 -23.78
CA GLU A 272 -23.58 20.66 -24.89
C GLU A 272 -24.81 20.59 -25.80
N LYS A 273 -25.32 19.40 -26.12
CA LYS A 273 -26.59 19.25 -26.84
C LYS A 273 -27.76 19.81 -26.03
N ALA A 274 -27.85 19.47 -24.74
CA ALA A 274 -28.88 20.00 -23.86
C ALA A 274 -28.83 21.54 -23.73
N ALA A 275 -27.65 22.14 -23.86
CA ALA A 275 -27.47 23.59 -23.86
C ALA A 275 -28.05 24.30 -25.10
N GLY A 276 -28.49 23.56 -26.12
CA GLY A 276 -29.25 24.11 -27.24
C GLY A 276 -30.69 24.45 -26.88
N GLU A 277 -31.26 23.78 -25.86
CA GLU A 277 -32.63 24.00 -25.38
C GLU A 277 -32.67 24.61 -23.97
N LEU A 278 -31.64 24.35 -23.16
CA LEU A 278 -31.50 24.87 -21.80
C LEU A 278 -30.50 26.02 -21.75
N GLU A 279 -30.74 27.00 -20.88
CA GLU A 279 -29.83 28.12 -20.69
C GLU A 279 -28.48 27.62 -20.14
N SER A 280 -27.39 28.05 -20.77
CA SER A 280 -26.03 27.61 -20.41
C SER A 280 -25.03 28.76 -20.32
N ALA A 281 -23.91 28.52 -19.63
CA ALA A 281 -22.80 29.45 -19.49
C ALA A 281 -21.49 28.70 -19.17
N GLY A 282 -20.36 29.42 -19.26
CA GLY A 282 -19.08 28.94 -18.76
C GLY A 282 -18.63 27.58 -19.31
N ARG A 283 -18.55 27.48 -20.64
CA ARG A 283 -18.20 26.26 -21.41
C ARG A 283 -19.28 25.17 -21.35
N CYS A 284 -20.48 25.54 -21.81
CA CYS A 284 -21.64 24.66 -21.96
C CYS A 284 -22.15 24.01 -20.65
N ARG A 285 -21.97 24.67 -19.51
CA ARG A 285 -22.59 24.25 -18.24
C ARG A 285 -23.99 24.84 -18.12
N ILE A 286 -24.97 24.05 -17.71
CA ILE A 286 -26.39 24.47 -17.63
C ILE A 286 -26.61 25.36 -16.42
N LYS A 287 -27.25 26.52 -16.60
CA LYS A 287 -27.61 27.41 -15.50
C LYS A 287 -28.69 26.77 -14.65
N VAL A 288 -28.47 26.76 -13.34
CA VAL A 288 -29.42 26.20 -12.37
C VAL A 288 -29.87 27.22 -11.36
N ASP A 289 -31.07 27.00 -10.81
CA ASP A 289 -31.58 27.75 -9.67
C ASP A 289 -30.91 27.31 -8.34
N ARG A 290 -31.30 27.96 -7.25
CA ARG A 290 -30.84 27.65 -5.89
C ARG A 290 -31.16 26.24 -5.41
N PHE A 291 -32.05 25.51 -6.08
CA PHE A 291 -32.43 24.13 -5.76
C PHE A 291 -31.79 23.09 -6.68
N LEU A 292 -30.86 23.52 -7.56
CA LEU A 292 -30.16 22.73 -8.56
C LEU A 292 -31.04 22.26 -9.73
N ARG A 293 -32.15 22.94 -9.97
CA ARG A 293 -33.03 22.71 -11.12
C ARG A 293 -32.59 23.59 -12.29
N SER A 294 -32.78 23.13 -13.52
CA SER A 294 -32.66 23.98 -14.69
C SER A 294 -33.57 25.20 -14.53
N VAL A 295 -33.09 26.36 -14.97
CA VAL A 295 -33.91 27.59 -14.96
C VAL A 295 -35.09 27.51 -15.93
N ASN A 296 -35.05 26.58 -16.89
CA ASN A 296 -36.11 26.38 -17.89
C ASN A 296 -37.12 25.28 -17.50
N ASP A 297 -36.68 24.23 -16.79
CA ASP A 297 -37.56 23.11 -16.39
C ASP A 297 -37.25 22.63 -14.96
N GLU A 298 -38.24 22.78 -14.08
CA GLU A 298 -38.14 22.38 -12.67
C GLU A 298 -38.01 20.86 -12.46
N ARG A 299 -38.28 20.04 -13.49
CA ARG A 299 -38.12 18.59 -13.45
C ARG A 299 -36.70 18.12 -13.76
N VAL A 300 -35.87 19.00 -14.31
CA VAL A 300 -34.49 18.71 -14.72
C VAL A 300 -33.53 19.24 -13.68
N TYR A 301 -32.87 18.35 -12.96
CA TYR A 301 -31.81 18.68 -12.03
C TYR A 301 -30.46 18.55 -12.73
N VAL A 302 -29.57 19.53 -12.56
CA VAL A 302 -28.20 19.47 -13.11
C VAL A 302 -27.20 19.60 -11.98
N ILE A 303 -26.28 18.65 -11.89
CA ILE A 303 -25.33 18.55 -10.77
C ILE A 303 -23.92 18.17 -11.23
N GLY A 304 -22.95 18.21 -10.31
CA GLY A 304 -21.56 17.89 -10.60
C GLY A 304 -20.91 18.92 -11.52
N ASP A 305 -20.21 18.47 -12.56
CA ASP A 305 -19.48 19.39 -13.45
C ASP A 305 -20.36 20.07 -14.50
N ASN A 306 -21.59 19.60 -14.69
CA ASN A 306 -22.50 20.10 -15.74
C ASN A 306 -23.29 21.34 -15.31
N MET A 307 -23.28 21.69 -14.02
CA MET A 307 -24.01 22.85 -13.50
C MET A 307 -23.18 24.13 -13.58
N TYR A 308 -23.86 25.23 -13.90
CA TYR A 308 -23.39 26.60 -13.74
C TYR A 308 -24.23 27.27 -12.66
N TYR A 309 -23.62 27.54 -11.51
CA TYR A 309 -24.28 28.21 -10.40
C TYR A 309 -23.26 29.06 -9.64
N ILE A 310 -23.65 30.29 -9.33
CA ILE A 310 -22.90 31.21 -8.49
C ILE A 310 -23.65 31.29 -7.15
N PRO A 311 -23.11 30.73 -6.05
CA PRO A 311 -23.75 30.81 -4.76
C PRO A 311 -23.92 32.27 -4.29
N PRO A 312 -24.97 32.58 -3.50
CA PRO A 312 -25.16 33.94 -2.98
C PRO A 312 -23.95 34.41 -2.17
N GLY A 313 -23.41 35.57 -2.53
CA GLY A 313 -22.24 36.17 -1.89
C GLY A 313 -20.89 35.78 -2.50
N GLU A 314 -20.88 34.94 -3.54
CA GLU A 314 -19.69 34.57 -4.30
C GLU A 314 -19.66 35.27 -5.67
N GLU A 315 -18.47 35.52 -6.22
CA GLU A 315 -18.32 36.12 -7.56
C GLU A 315 -18.12 35.07 -8.66
N GLN A 316 -17.68 33.88 -8.28
CA GLN A 316 -17.29 32.82 -9.20
C GLN A 316 -18.25 31.64 -9.13
N PRO A 317 -18.48 30.94 -10.25
CA PRO A 317 -19.30 29.74 -10.23
C PRO A 317 -18.63 28.63 -9.42
N VAL A 318 -19.45 27.70 -8.92
CA VAL A 318 -18.92 26.55 -8.19
C VAL A 318 -17.86 25.78 -9.01
N PRO A 319 -16.78 25.31 -8.36
CA PRO A 319 -15.70 24.61 -9.03
C PRO A 319 -16.12 23.21 -9.48
N GLN A 320 -15.56 22.75 -10.59
CA GLN A 320 -15.71 21.40 -11.15
C GLN A 320 -14.78 20.43 -10.40
N VAL A 321 -15.19 20.03 -9.20
CA VAL A 321 -14.43 19.15 -8.30
C VAL A 321 -15.32 18.07 -7.70
N VAL A 322 -14.72 16.97 -7.26
CA VAL A 322 -15.43 15.85 -6.62
C VAL A 322 -16.26 16.31 -5.41
N GLU A 323 -15.71 17.20 -4.58
CA GLU A 323 -16.43 17.72 -3.42
C GLU A 323 -17.75 18.44 -3.81
N ASN A 324 -17.76 19.14 -4.95
CA ASN A 324 -18.98 19.74 -5.51
C ASN A 324 -19.97 18.66 -5.95
N CYS A 325 -19.48 17.57 -6.54
CA CYS A 325 -20.31 16.43 -6.90
C CYS A 325 -20.99 15.82 -5.65
N GLU A 326 -20.27 15.69 -4.53
CA GLU A 326 -20.83 15.15 -3.29
C GLU A 326 -21.92 16.06 -2.68
N HIS A 327 -21.63 17.36 -2.61
CA HIS A 327 -22.57 18.36 -2.08
C HIS A 327 -23.83 18.48 -2.95
N SER A 328 -23.65 18.63 -4.26
CA SER A 328 -24.77 18.77 -5.20
C SER A 328 -25.64 17.51 -5.27
N ALA A 329 -25.03 16.32 -5.21
CA ALA A 329 -25.78 15.06 -5.13
C ALA A 329 -26.64 14.95 -3.86
N ALA A 330 -26.14 15.44 -2.72
CA ALA A 330 -26.89 15.43 -1.48
C ALA A 330 -28.12 16.36 -1.53
N VAL A 331 -27.97 17.55 -2.11
CA VAL A 331 -29.04 18.54 -2.24
C VAL A 331 -30.06 18.12 -3.29
N ALA A 332 -29.62 17.71 -4.48
CA ALA A 332 -30.54 17.25 -5.53
C ALA A 332 -31.36 16.03 -5.09
N ALA A 333 -30.73 15.04 -4.44
CA ALA A 333 -31.48 13.88 -3.93
C ALA A 333 -32.53 14.27 -2.88
N HIS A 334 -32.24 15.25 -2.02
CA HIS A 334 -33.21 15.77 -1.04
C HIS A 334 -34.36 16.50 -1.75
N ASN A 335 -34.04 17.39 -2.70
CA ASN A 335 -35.04 18.20 -3.39
C ASN A 335 -35.95 17.37 -4.30
N ILE A 336 -35.41 16.34 -4.97
CA ILE A 336 -36.21 15.37 -5.74
C ILE A 336 -37.17 14.60 -4.82
N VAL A 337 -36.74 14.21 -3.62
CA VAL A 337 -37.64 13.56 -2.64
C VAL A 337 -38.79 14.50 -2.24
N CYS A 338 -38.49 15.77 -1.96
CA CYS A 338 -39.53 16.76 -1.67
C CYS A 338 -40.49 16.95 -2.86
N ALA A 339 -39.96 17.04 -4.08
CA ALA A 339 -40.76 17.21 -5.29
C ALA A 339 -41.67 15.99 -5.58
N VAL A 340 -41.15 14.77 -5.43
CA VAL A 340 -41.89 13.52 -5.67
C VAL A 340 -42.99 13.31 -4.61
N THR A 341 -42.68 13.57 -3.33
CA THR A 341 -43.60 13.28 -2.23
C THR A 341 -44.55 14.43 -1.89
N GLY A 342 -44.25 15.65 -2.35
CA GLY A 342 -44.93 16.87 -1.94
C GLY A 342 -44.74 17.22 -0.46
N LYS A 343 -43.79 16.57 0.24
CA LYS A 343 -43.57 16.71 1.68
C LYS A 343 -42.18 17.27 1.99
N GLY A 344 -42.15 18.15 2.99
CA GLY A 344 -40.93 18.79 3.47
C GLY A 344 -40.49 19.97 2.60
N GLU A 345 -39.45 20.67 3.07
CA GLU A 345 -38.93 21.86 2.41
C GLU A 345 -37.69 21.55 1.57
N MET A 346 -37.65 22.13 0.36
CA MET A 346 -36.46 22.06 -0.49
C MET A 346 -35.29 22.82 0.14
N LYS A 347 -34.09 22.30 -0.04
CA LYS A 347 -32.85 22.88 0.47
C LYS A 347 -32.15 23.69 -0.61
N GLU A 348 -31.81 24.93 -0.25
CA GLU A 348 -30.95 25.77 -1.07
C GLU A 348 -29.52 25.21 -1.13
N TYR A 349 -28.89 25.32 -2.29
CA TYR A 349 -27.51 24.93 -2.50
C TYR A 349 -26.54 26.02 -2.05
N ARG A 350 -25.85 25.77 -0.94
CA ARG A 350 -24.81 26.65 -0.36
C ARG A 350 -23.59 25.80 0.04
N PRO A 351 -22.76 25.36 -0.93
CA PRO A 351 -21.64 24.48 -0.64
C PRO A 351 -20.54 25.20 0.14
N LYS A 352 -19.84 24.46 1.00
CA LYS A 352 -18.64 24.93 1.72
C LYS A 352 -17.51 23.96 1.46
N PHE A 353 -16.49 24.41 0.74
CA PHE A 353 -15.37 23.56 0.33
C PHE A 353 -14.28 23.47 1.40
N HIS A 354 -13.84 22.26 1.72
CA HIS A 354 -12.84 21.98 2.76
C HIS A 354 -11.41 22.28 2.32
N GLY A 355 -11.20 22.62 1.06
CA GLY A 355 -9.90 22.98 0.51
C GLY A 355 -9.45 22.00 -0.57
N ILE A 356 -8.16 22.00 -0.85
CA ILE A 356 -7.60 21.27 -1.98
C ILE A 356 -6.27 20.65 -1.63
N MET A 357 -5.92 19.63 -2.39
CA MET A 357 -4.59 19.05 -2.34
C MET A 357 -4.17 18.55 -3.70
N VAL A 358 -2.86 18.41 -3.89
CA VAL A 358 -2.27 17.88 -5.12
C VAL A 358 -1.14 16.95 -4.75
N SER A 359 -1.08 15.80 -5.42
CA SER A 359 0.01 14.84 -5.30
C SER A 359 1.09 15.06 -6.38
N LEU A 360 2.32 14.68 -6.09
CA LEU A 360 3.47 14.73 -6.99
C LEU A 360 4.19 13.40 -6.92
N GLY A 361 3.69 12.45 -7.70
CA GLY A 361 4.01 11.04 -7.54
C GLY A 361 3.36 10.46 -6.28
N GLY A 362 3.76 9.25 -5.90
CA GLY A 362 3.18 8.56 -4.76
C GLY A 362 3.81 8.94 -3.41
N ARG A 363 4.77 9.88 -3.36
CA ARG A 363 5.54 10.18 -2.14
C ARG A 363 5.49 11.63 -1.67
N TYR A 364 5.05 12.56 -2.51
CA TYR A 364 5.04 13.98 -2.17
C TYR A 364 3.68 14.59 -2.47
N GLY A 365 3.22 15.50 -1.62
CA GLY A 365 1.98 16.23 -1.86
C GLY A 365 1.97 17.56 -1.13
N VAL A 366 1.09 18.46 -1.55
CA VAL A 366 0.78 19.67 -0.80
C VAL A 366 -0.73 19.76 -0.60
N ALA A 367 -1.15 20.24 0.56
CA ALA A 367 -2.56 20.38 0.90
C ALA A 367 -2.79 21.72 1.59
N HIS A 368 -3.89 22.37 1.21
CA HIS A 368 -4.45 23.54 1.86
C HIS A 368 -5.89 23.23 2.25
N VAL A 369 -6.06 22.69 3.45
CA VAL A 369 -7.31 22.08 3.90
C VAL A 369 -7.73 22.62 5.26
N GLY A 370 -9.03 22.55 5.56
CA GLY A 370 -9.60 23.00 6.83
C GLY A 370 -11.07 23.35 6.68
N THR A 371 -11.56 24.24 7.54
CA THR A 371 -12.91 24.79 7.40
C THR A 371 -12.91 25.96 6.42
N ALA A 372 -14.08 26.33 5.90
CA ALA A 372 -14.21 27.48 4.99
C ALA A 372 -13.52 28.75 5.52
N ASN A 373 -13.54 28.97 6.84
CA ASN A 373 -12.99 30.17 7.48
C ASN A 373 -11.53 30.02 7.95
N ARG A 374 -11.01 28.79 8.08
CA ARG A 374 -9.63 28.53 8.53
C ARG A 374 -9.06 27.31 7.81
N LYS A 375 -8.24 27.57 6.80
CA LYS A 375 -7.46 26.56 6.08
C LYS A 375 -5.99 26.61 6.49
N ILE A 376 -5.40 25.45 6.67
CA ILE A 376 -3.99 25.29 7.04
C ILE A 376 -3.21 24.60 5.92
N SER A 377 -1.93 24.95 5.81
CA SER A 377 -1.03 24.28 4.87
C SER A 377 -0.34 23.11 5.56
N LEU A 378 -0.48 21.91 5.01
CA LEU A 378 0.06 20.70 5.65
C LEU A 378 1.46 20.34 5.12
N PRO A 379 2.32 19.73 5.95
CA PRO A 379 3.56 19.10 5.48
C PRO A 379 3.24 17.90 4.57
N SER A 380 4.20 17.53 3.72
CA SER A 380 3.96 16.57 2.63
C SER A 380 3.42 15.22 3.06
N PHE A 381 3.96 14.62 4.13
CA PHE A 381 3.47 13.33 4.61
C PHE A 381 2.00 13.40 5.03
N LEU A 382 1.63 14.45 5.76
CA LEU A 382 0.25 14.66 6.20
C LEU A 382 -0.67 15.06 5.04
N ALA A 383 -0.17 15.79 4.05
CA ALA A 383 -0.89 16.02 2.80
C ALA A 383 -1.23 14.67 2.14
N MET A 384 -0.25 13.81 1.88
CA MET A 384 -0.50 12.48 1.29
C MET A 384 -1.46 11.63 2.13
N PHE A 385 -1.35 11.67 3.46
CA PHE A 385 -2.33 11.03 4.33
C PHE A 385 -3.74 11.55 4.08
N VAL A 386 -3.93 12.87 3.96
CA VAL A 386 -5.23 13.48 3.63
C VAL A 386 -5.77 13.01 2.28
N LYS A 387 -4.93 12.81 1.23
CA LYS A 387 -5.38 12.26 -0.07
C LYS A 387 -6.09 10.94 0.15
N HIS A 388 -5.36 10.03 0.78
CA HIS A 388 -5.87 8.68 0.95
C HIS A 388 -7.02 8.62 1.96
N PHE A 389 -7.03 9.48 2.99
CA PHE A 389 -8.14 9.59 3.93
C PHE A 389 -9.43 10.06 3.25
N ILE A 390 -9.38 11.09 2.39
CA ILE A 390 -10.54 11.57 1.62
C ILE A 390 -11.08 10.44 0.73
N ASN A 391 -10.20 9.72 0.04
CA ASN A 391 -10.59 8.56 -0.77
C ASN A 391 -11.25 7.46 0.06
N MET A 392 -10.76 7.18 1.28
CA MET A 392 -11.40 6.22 2.18
C MET A 392 -12.80 6.67 2.62
N VAL A 393 -12.97 7.95 2.97
CA VAL A 393 -14.28 8.53 3.31
C VAL A 393 -15.25 8.35 2.12
N TYR A 394 -14.79 8.63 0.91
CA TYR A 394 -15.57 8.41 -0.30
C TYR A 394 -15.94 6.92 -0.50
N PHE A 395 -15.01 5.99 -0.29
CA PHE A 395 -15.29 4.56 -0.40
C PHE A 395 -16.27 4.05 0.66
N VAL A 396 -16.26 4.59 1.88
CA VAL A 396 -17.27 4.29 2.90
C VAL A 396 -18.66 4.69 2.39
N GLN A 397 -18.76 5.87 1.78
CA GLN A 397 -20.02 6.32 1.18
C GLN A 397 -20.49 5.42 0.04
N LEU A 398 -19.61 4.76 -0.71
CA LEU A 398 -19.95 3.91 -1.87
C LEU A 398 -20.15 2.42 -1.54
N LEU A 399 -19.16 1.77 -0.93
CA LEU A 399 -19.09 0.32 -0.74
C LEU A 399 -18.90 -0.09 0.73
N GLY A 400 -18.87 0.88 1.66
CA GLY A 400 -18.66 0.63 3.09
C GLY A 400 -17.23 0.22 3.43
N TRP A 401 -17.04 -0.30 4.65
CA TRP A 401 -15.73 -0.56 5.26
C TRP A 401 -14.87 -1.57 4.52
N ASN A 402 -15.46 -2.58 3.87
CA ASN A 402 -14.71 -3.62 3.15
C ASN A 402 -13.84 -3.06 2.01
N LYS A 403 -14.29 -1.97 1.37
CA LYS A 403 -13.50 -1.34 0.31
C LYS A 403 -12.28 -0.60 0.85
N ILE A 404 -12.32 -0.10 2.10
CA ILE A 404 -11.16 0.56 2.73
C ILE A 404 -9.99 -0.41 2.84
N PHE A 405 -10.21 -1.62 3.38
CA PHE A 405 -9.14 -2.62 3.50
C PHE A 405 -8.55 -2.99 2.14
N SER A 406 -9.40 -3.18 1.12
CA SER A 406 -8.93 -3.43 -0.24
C SER A 406 -8.14 -2.25 -0.81
N TYR A 407 -8.51 -1.02 -0.51
CA TYR A 407 -7.83 0.18 -0.96
C TYR A 407 -6.47 0.36 -0.26
N MET A 408 -6.43 0.27 1.08
CA MET A 408 -5.19 0.34 1.86
C MET A 408 -4.20 -0.74 1.43
N LYS A 409 -4.66 -1.98 1.20
CA LYS A 409 -3.81 -3.04 0.67
C LYS A 409 -3.17 -2.62 -0.65
N LYS A 410 -3.96 -2.09 -1.58
CA LYS A 410 -3.50 -1.71 -2.92
C LYS A 410 -2.56 -0.51 -2.91
N GLU A 411 -2.95 0.58 -2.25
CA GLU A 411 -2.21 1.84 -2.25
C GLU A 411 -1.01 1.88 -1.29
N PHE A 412 -1.10 1.21 -0.14
CA PHE A 412 -0.09 1.40 0.91
C PHE A 412 0.91 0.25 0.93
N PHE A 413 0.39 -0.97 0.82
CA PHE A 413 1.16 -2.18 1.11
C PHE A 413 1.66 -2.90 -0.15
N THR A 414 0.97 -2.82 -1.29
CA THR A 414 1.35 -3.60 -2.49
C THR A 414 2.02 -2.80 -3.61
N ILE A 415 2.22 -1.49 -3.45
CA ILE A 415 2.86 -0.65 -4.46
C ILE A 415 4.34 -1.01 -4.60
N ARG A 416 4.82 -1.10 -5.85
CA ARG A 416 6.20 -1.49 -6.15
C ARG A 416 7.14 -0.27 -6.18
N HIS A 417 8.44 -0.55 -6.23
CA HIS A 417 9.50 0.44 -6.46
C HIS A 417 9.50 1.62 -5.47
N ARG A 418 9.03 1.40 -4.24
CA ARG A 418 8.97 2.42 -3.17
C ARG A 418 8.15 3.65 -3.55
N ARG A 419 7.19 3.53 -4.48
CA ARG A 419 6.31 4.62 -4.93
C ARG A 419 5.07 4.82 -4.04
N SER A 420 5.09 4.31 -2.81
CA SER A 420 4.03 4.52 -1.82
C SER A 420 4.42 5.64 -0.84
N PHE A 421 3.45 6.38 -0.32
CA PHE A 421 3.71 7.49 0.60
C PHE A 421 4.19 7.00 1.99
N VAL A 422 3.87 5.74 2.35
CA VAL A 422 4.42 5.06 3.53
C VAL A 422 5.81 4.46 3.28
N GLY A 423 6.35 4.63 2.07
CA GLY A 423 7.71 4.24 1.71
C GLY A 423 7.93 2.74 1.53
N GLY A 424 9.20 2.36 1.34
CA GLY A 424 9.60 1.00 0.97
C GLY A 424 9.54 -0.04 2.10
N HIS A 425 9.44 0.39 3.37
CA HIS A 425 9.36 -0.52 4.51
C HIS A 425 7.97 -1.16 4.64
N PHE A 426 6.92 -0.41 4.35
CA PHE A 426 5.55 -0.91 4.42
C PHE A 426 5.04 -1.45 3.08
N SER A 427 5.54 -0.91 1.97
CA SER A 427 5.07 -1.24 0.62
C SER A 427 5.83 -2.44 0.01
N ASN A 428 5.45 -3.67 0.39
CA ASN A 428 5.96 -4.92 -0.16
C ASN A 428 4.84 -5.96 -0.40
N ARG A 429 5.00 -6.79 -1.45
CA ARG A 429 4.00 -7.81 -1.83
C ARG A 429 3.61 -8.75 -0.68
N THR A 430 4.60 -9.08 0.15
CA THR A 430 4.42 -9.79 1.42
C THR A 430 4.68 -8.79 2.54
N PRO A 431 3.80 -8.67 3.55
CA PRO A 431 3.94 -7.76 4.68
C PRO A 431 5.06 -8.25 5.61
N SER A 432 6.29 -8.21 5.13
CA SER A 432 7.45 -8.78 5.85
C SER A 432 7.79 -7.95 7.11
N PHE A 433 7.14 -6.79 7.32
CA PHE A 433 7.21 -6.04 8.56
C PHE A 433 6.66 -6.85 9.74
N LEU A 434 5.75 -7.81 9.48
CA LEU A 434 5.26 -8.74 10.49
C LEU A 434 6.35 -9.72 10.98
N LEU A 435 7.45 -9.87 10.23
CA LEU A 435 8.59 -10.67 10.67
C LEU A 435 9.53 -9.89 11.62
N VAL A 436 9.36 -8.57 11.77
CA VAL A 436 10.27 -7.76 12.59
C VAL A 436 10.20 -8.15 14.08
N PRO A 437 9.03 -8.31 14.71
CA PRO A 437 8.97 -8.80 16.09
C PRO A 437 9.61 -10.18 16.25
N LEU A 438 9.34 -11.09 15.32
CA LEU A 438 9.92 -12.44 15.33
C LEU A 438 11.45 -12.42 15.17
N ARG A 439 11.97 -11.55 14.29
CA ARG A 439 13.40 -11.34 14.05
C ARG A 439 14.10 -10.79 15.29
N ILE A 440 13.53 -9.74 15.90
CA ILE A 440 14.07 -9.13 17.13
C ILE A 440 14.05 -10.14 18.27
N TRP A 441 12.95 -10.88 18.43
CA TRP A 441 12.83 -11.89 19.47
C TRP A 441 13.83 -13.03 19.30
N LEU A 442 13.94 -13.62 18.10
CA LEU A 442 14.95 -14.65 17.82
C LEU A 442 16.36 -14.14 18.09
N GLY A 443 16.67 -12.89 17.70
CA GLY A 443 17.95 -12.27 18.00
C GLY A 443 18.19 -12.07 19.49
N ALA A 444 17.17 -11.65 20.25
CA ALA A 444 17.25 -11.48 21.69
C ALA A 444 17.52 -12.81 22.42
N VAL A 445 16.90 -13.91 21.98
CA VAL A 445 17.18 -15.25 22.53
C VAL A 445 18.65 -15.62 22.36
N TRP A 446 19.24 -15.39 21.18
CA TRP A 446 20.65 -15.68 20.95
C TRP A 446 21.60 -14.81 21.77
N VAL A 447 21.31 -13.51 21.91
CA VAL A 447 22.09 -12.63 22.79
C VAL A 447 21.99 -13.13 24.24
N PHE A 448 20.79 -13.49 24.69
CA PHE A 448 20.57 -13.99 26.04
C PHE A 448 21.36 -15.27 26.32
N GLU A 449 21.29 -16.26 25.42
CA GLU A 449 22.05 -17.51 25.52
C GLU A 449 23.57 -17.26 25.59
N GLY A 450 24.09 -16.38 24.72
CA GLY A 450 25.51 -16.03 24.74
C GLY A 450 25.93 -15.31 26.02
N VAL A 451 25.15 -14.34 26.50
CA VAL A 451 25.42 -13.62 27.76
C VAL A 451 25.35 -14.57 28.96
N LYS A 452 24.38 -15.47 29.00
CA LYS A 452 24.26 -16.49 30.04
C LYS A 452 25.52 -17.35 30.11
N LYS A 453 26.03 -17.82 28.98
CA LYS A 453 27.29 -18.58 28.91
C LYS A 453 28.50 -17.78 29.39
N ILE A 454 28.57 -16.48 29.09
CA ILE A 454 29.61 -15.60 29.65
C ILE A 454 29.52 -15.58 31.18
N LEU A 455 28.33 -15.39 31.73
CA LEU A 455 28.10 -15.34 33.19
C LEU A 455 28.41 -16.69 33.87
N GLU A 456 28.16 -17.80 33.20
CA GLU A 456 28.53 -19.16 33.65
C GLU A 456 30.04 -19.46 33.55
N GLY A 457 30.83 -18.52 33.04
CA GLY A 457 32.29 -18.64 32.99
C GLY A 457 32.84 -19.43 31.80
N TRP A 458 32.11 -19.50 30.68
CA TRP A 458 32.54 -20.20 29.45
C TRP A 458 33.79 -19.60 28.78
N PHE A 459 34.23 -18.40 29.17
CA PHE A 459 35.51 -17.82 28.70
C PHE A 459 36.70 -18.18 29.58
N VAL A 460 36.44 -18.72 30.78
CA VAL A 460 37.46 -18.90 31.82
C VAL A 460 37.77 -20.38 32.04
N SER A 461 36.77 -21.25 31.94
CA SER A 461 36.93 -22.70 32.18
C SER A 461 36.28 -23.54 31.08
N PRO A 462 36.83 -24.73 30.75
CA PRO A 462 36.22 -25.62 29.76
C PRO A 462 34.90 -26.19 30.30
N LYS A 463 33.78 -25.85 29.67
CA LYS A 463 32.43 -26.31 30.04
C LYS A 463 31.84 -27.33 29.06
N LEU A 464 32.38 -27.38 27.84
CA LEU A 464 31.83 -28.16 26.73
C LEU A 464 31.75 -29.68 27.03
N ALA A 465 32.76 -30.23 27.71
CA ALA A 465 32.78 -31.65 28.08
C ALA A 465 31.63 -32.02 29.02
N GLY A 466 31.40 -31.22 30.07
CA GLY A 466 30.30 -31.41 31.01
C GLY A 466 28.93 -31.14 30.39
N PHE A 467 28.87 -30.22 29.43
CA PHE A 467 27.66 -29.90 28.68
C PHE A 467 27.18 -31.09 27.82
N PHE A 468 28.07 -31.71 27.04
CA PHE A 468 27.71 -32.87 26.22
C PHE A 468 27.48 -34.14 27.05
N SER A 469 28.31 -34.40 28.06
CA SER A 469 28.17 -35.60 28.90
C SER A 469 26.87 -35.57 29.72
N GLY A 470 26.51 -34.42 30.29
CA GLY A 470 25.26 -34.27 31.05
C GLY A 470 24.01 -34.50 30.19
N ALA A 471 24.00 -33.99 28.96
CA ALA A 471 22.90 -34.23 28.03
C ALA A 471 22.76 -35.72 27.66
N ASN A 472 23.87 -36.38 27.32
CA ASN A 472 23.86 -37.81 26.98
C ASN A 472 23.40 -38.66 28.16
N GLN A 473 23.93 -38.40 29.36
CA GLN A 473 23.52 -39.10 30.58
C GLN A 473 22.02 -38.95 30.86
N TRP A 474 21.45 -37.78 30.61
CA TRP A 474 20.01 -37.56 30.79
C TRP A 474 19.18 -38.40 29.82
N TYR A 475 19.51 -38.40 28.52
CA TYR A 475 18.85 -39.26 27.54
C TYR A 475 19.01 -40.75 27.87
N ASP A 476 20.22 -41.18 28.23
CA ASP A 476 20.52 -42.57 28.58
C ASP A 476 19.73 -43.01 29.82
N SER A 477 19.55 -42.14 30.81
CA SER A 477 18.77 -42.44 32.03
C SER A 477 17.27 -42.70 31.75
N ILE A 478 16.72 -42.04 30.73
CA ILE A 478 15.34 -42.23 30.28
C ILE A 478 15.22 -43.50 29.41
N LEU A 479 16.20 -43.74 28.55
CA LEU A 479 16.23 -44.92 27.68
C LEU A 479 16.45 -46.22 28.48
N SER A 480 17.19 -46.16 29.59
CA SER A 480 17.45 -47.31 30.47
C SER A 480 16.33 -47.59 31.48
N GLY A 481 15.20 -46.87 31.42
CA GLY A 481 14.02 -47.17 32.23
C GLY A 481 14.11 -46.79 33.71
N GLY A 482 14.78 -45.68 34.06
CA GLY A 482 14.70 -45.11 35.41
C GLY A 482 15.29 -45.96 36.54
N ALA A 483 16.25 -46.85 36.25
CA ALA A 483 17.05 -47.52 37.29
C ALA A 483 18.40 -46.80 37.44
N VAL A 484 18.45 -45.81 38.32
CA VAL A 484 19.71 -45.39 38.94
C VAL A 484 19.52 -45.44 40.45
N ASP A 485 20.25 -46.35 41.09
CA ASP A 485 20.37 -46.44 42.54
C ASP A 485 20.73 -45.08 43.13
N GLY A 486 19.99 -44.69 44.17
CA GLY A 486 20.13 -43.40 44.81
C GLY A 486 21.48 -43.22 45.49
N THR A 487 22.47 -42.67 44.80
CA THR A 487 23.59 -41.90 45.38
C THR A 487 24.36 -41.17 44.28
N SER A 488 23.94 -39.95 43.94
CA SER A 488 24.81 -38.78 43.67
C SER A 488 23.96 -37.67 43.03
N GLY A 489 24.00 -36.48 43.64
CA GLY A 489 23.06 -35.39 43.35
C GLY A 489 23.21 -34.80 41.95
N ALA A 490 22.11 -34.79 41.21
CA ALA A 490 21.92 -33.88 40.07
C ALA A 490 21.23 -32.61 40.58
N THR A 491 21.99 -31.51 40.64
CA THR A 491 21.49 -30.17 40.97
C THR A 491 20.53 -29.70 39.88
N PRO A 492 19.39 -29.05 40.21
CA PRO A 492 18.35 -28.64 39.26
C PRO A 492 18.76 -27.41 38.42
N ALA A 493 19.79 -27.51 37.59
CA ALA A 493 20.28 -26.41 36.74
C ALA A 493 19.65 -26.35 35.34
N ALA A 494 18.86 -27.36 34.93
CA ALA A 494 18.26 -27.42 33.60
C ALA A 494 16.82 -26.86 33.52
N ALA A 495 16.12 -26.73 34.64
CA ALA A 495 14.73 -26.25 34.68
C ALA A 495 14.60 -24.72 34.83
N ASP A 496 15.66 -24.03 35.29
CA ASP A 496 15.62 -22.59 35.59
C ASP A 496 15.71 -21.68 34.34
N ALA A 497 15.97 -22.25 33.16
CA ALA A 497 16.10 -21.47 31.93
C ALA A 497 14.75 -21.09 31.29
N VAL A 498 13.65 -21.76 31.64
CA VAL A 498 12.33 -21.53 31.01
C VAL A 498 11.38 -20.76 31.92
N GLY A 499 11.56 -20.82 33.24
CA GLY A 499 10.76 -20.02 34.20
C GLY A 499 11.19 -18.55 34.32
N GLN A 500 12.44 -18.21 33.98
CA GLN A 500 12.95 -16.84 34.14
C GLN A 500 12.78 -15.93 32.91
N ALA A 501 12.26 -16.46 31.79
CA ALA A 501 11.94 -15.65 30.61
C ALA A 501 10.74 -14.70 30.83
N THR A 502 9.85 -15.03 31.77
CA THR A 502 8.74 -14.15 32.20
C THR A 502 9.15 -13.19 33.33
N ALA A 503 10.17 -13.51 34.13
CA ALA A 503 10.66 -12.64 35.21
C ALA A 503 11.68 -11.59 34.72
N ALA A 504 12.58 -11.94 33.80
CA ALA A 504 13.55 -10.99 33.25
C ALA A 504 12.91 -9.95 32.30
N ALA A 505 11.75 -10.27 31.71
CA ALA A 505 10.92 -9.32 30.99
C ALA A 505 10.24 -8.31 31.93
N ALA A 506 10.04 -8.65 33.21
CA ALA A 506 9.50 -7.73 34.21
C ALA A 506 10.58 -6.76 34.74
N ASP A 507 11.81 -7.25 34.97
CA ASP A 507 12.90 -6.40 35.48
C ASP A 507 13.47 -5.43 34.43
N ALA A 508 13.52 -5.83 33.15
CA ALA A 508 13.94 -4.96 32.05
C ALA A 508 12.91 -3.86 31.69
N VAL A 509 11.68 -3.94 32.23
CA VAL A 509 10.60 -2.97 32.00
C VAL A 509 10.53 -1.89 33.09
N SER A 510 11.26 -2.04 34.20
CA SER A 510 11.32 -1.04 35.28
C SER A 510 11.99 0.28 34.87
N THR A 511 12.67 0.33 33.73
CA THR A 511 13.40 1.50 33.22
C THR A 511 12.71 2.25 32.07
N ALA A 512 11.51 1.83 31.66
CA ALA A 512 10.73 2.52 30.61
C ALA A 512 9.51 3.25 31.20
N THR A 513 9.24 4.43 30.68
CA THR A 513 8.26 5.41 31.17
C THR A 513 6.84 4.85 31.41
N SER A 514 6.20 5.37 32.45
CA SER A 514 4.98 4.88 33.13
C SER A 514 3.75 4.58 32.27
N ALA A 515 3.68 5.06 31.02
CA ALA A 515 2.53 4.82 30.14
C ALA A 515 2.55 3.45 29.44
N VAL A 516 3.70 2.77 29.38
CA VAL A 516 3.83 1.41 28.78
C VAL A 516 3.55 0.32 29.81
N ALA A 517 3.76 0.60 31.09
CA ALA A 517 3.60 -0.35 32.19
C ALA A 517 2.14 -0.82 32.40
N ASP A 518 1.15 0.06 32.25
CA ASP A 518 -0.26 -0.28 32.49
C ASP A 518 -0.84 -1.19 31.38
N ALA A 519 -0.43 -0.97 30.13
CA ALA A 519 -0.88 -1.79 29.00
C ALA A 519 -0.26 -3.20 29.04
N VAL A 520 0.97 -3.32 29.54
CA VAL A 520 1.67 -4.61 29.67
C VAL A 520 1.20 -5.35 30.93
N SER A 521 1.01 -4.66 32.05
CA SER A 521 0.45 -5.19 33.31
C SER A 521 -0.90 -5.87 33.13
N THR A 522 -1.78 -5.28 32.32
CA THR A 522 -3.11 -5.85 32.06
C THR A 522 -3.03 -7.13 31.21
N ALA A 523 -2.02 -7.25 30.34
CA ALA A 523 -1.79 -8.44 29.53
C ALA A 523 -1.05 -9.56 30.31
N THR A 524 -0.15 -9.20 31.23
CA THR A 524 0.49 -10.17 32.14
C THR A 524 -0.43 -10.63 33.26
N ALA A 525 -1.39 -9.82 33.73
CA ALA A 525 -2.39 -10.24 34.69
C ALA A 525 -3.32 -11.34 34.14
N ALA A 526 -3.71 -11.25 32.86
CA ALA A 526 -4.51 -12.28 32.19
C ALA A 526 -3.73 -13.60 31.94
N ALA A 527 -2.39 -13.53 31.89
CA ALA A 527 -1.52 -14.71 31.79
C ALA A 527 -1.16 -15.29 33.17
N ALA A 528 -1.10 -14.44 34.21
CA ALA A 528 -0.85 -14.85 35.59
C ALA A 528 -2.08 -15.51 36.25
N ASP A 529 -3.30 -15.12 35.86
CA ASP A 529 -4.54 -15.78 36.30
C ASP A 529 -4.72 -17.20 35.73
N ALA A 530 -3.99 -17.54 34.66
CA ALA A 530 -3.92 -18.91 34.15
C ALA A 530 -2.87 -19.77 34.88
N ALA A 531 -2.04 -19.17 35.75
CA ALA A 531 -0.93 -19.84 36.44
C ALA A 531 -1.18 -20.06 37.95
N SER A 532 -2.29 -19.58 38.52
CA SER A 532 -2.56 -19.60 39.96
C SER A 532 -3.48 -20.74 40.45
N THR A 533 -3.79 -21.74 39.62
CA THR A 533 -4.62 -22.91 40.01
C THR A 533 -3.83 -24.21 40.20
N ALA A 534 -2.69 -24.15 40.90
CA ALA A 534 -2.03 -25.36 41.42
C ALA A 534 -1.69 -25.18 42.91
N THR A 535 -2.57 -25.69 43.76
CA THR A 535 -2.39 -25.80 45.22
C THR A 535 -1.23 -26.76 45.55
N PRO A 536 -0.48 -26.54 46.65
CA PRO A 536 0.66 -27.38 47.02
C PRO A 536 0.18 -28.61 47.82
N ALA A 537 0.55 -29.82 47.40
CA ALA A 537 0.53 -30.98 48.27
C ALA A 537 1.50 -32.06 47.78
N ALA A 538 2.25 -32.58 48.74
CA ALA A 538 3.22 -33.63 48.60
C ALA A 538 2.62 -34.93 48.05
N GLU A 539 3.27 -35.51 47.05
CA GLU A 539 3.42 -36.96 46.92
C GLU A 539 4.63 -37.22 46.02
N ALA A 540 5.62 -37.91 46.59
CA ALA A 540 6.76 -38.42 45.86
C ALA A 540 6.29 -39.59 44.97
N ALA A 541 5.84 -39.27 43.76
CA ALA A 541 5.66 -40.25 42.69
C ALA A 541 6.89 -40.21 41.79
N SER A 542 7.58 -41.35 41.70
CA SER A 542 8.69 -41.59 40.77
C SER A 542 8.25 -41.30 39.33
N SER A 543 8.56 -40.11 38.82
CA SER A 543 8.36 -39.78 37.40
C SER A 543 9.45 -40.46 36.58
N VAL A 544 9.19 -41.69 36.16
CA VAL A 544 10.05 -42.39 35.21
C VAL A 544 9.83 -41.72 33.85
N GLY A 545 10.80 -40.91 33.41
CA GLY A 545 10.80 -40.37 32.05
C GLY A 545 10.63 -41.50 31.02
N LYS A 546 9.97 -41.21 29.91
CA LYS A 546 9.57 -42.22 28.92
C LYS A 546 10.14 -41.91 27.54
N ALA A 547 10.77 -42.91 26.93
CA ALA A 547 11.11 -42.88 25.51
C ALA A 547 9.84 -43.04 24.66
N ILE A 548 9.58 -42.08 23.78
CA ILE A 548 8.41 -42.06 22.89
C ILE A 548 8.80 -42.58 21.52
N ILE A 549 9.94 -42.11 21.00
CA ILE A 549 10.54 -42.61 19.76
C ILE A 549 12.01 -42.89 20.05
N ASP A 550 12.43 -44.10 19.72
CA ASP A 550 13.81 -44.52 19.69
C ASP A 550 13.99 -45.36 18.43
N PHE A 551 14.47 -44.73 17.36
CA PHE A 551 14.59 -45.36 16.05
C PHE A 551 15.99 -45.15 15.49
N ASP A 552 16.73 -46.24 15.35
CA ASP A 552 18.03 -46.27 14.69
C ASP A 552 17.87 -46.57 13.20
N PHE A 553 18.31 -45.63 12.36
CA PHE A 553 18.30 -45.79 10.92
C PHE A 553 19.62 -46.35 10.43
N LEU A 554 19.71 -47.69 10.41
CA LEU A 554 20.84 -48.45 9.84
C LEU A 554 22.22 -48.05 10.41
N GLY A 555 22.28 -47.53 11.64
CA GLY A 555 23.51 -47.06 12.27
C GLY A 555 24.06 -45.75 11.68
N LEU A 556 23.31 -45.08 10.80
CA LEU A 556 23.68 -43.78 10.23
C LEU A 556 23.30 -42.61 11.13
N PHE A 557 22.13 -42.69 11.76
CA PHE A 557 21.66 -41.75 12.77
C PHE A 557 20.50 -42.39 13.57
N ARG A 558 20.36 -42.00 14.84
CA ARG A 558 19.31 -42.45 15.75
C ARG A 558 18.42 -41.30 16.16
N ILE A 559 17.12 -41.43 15.92
CA ILE A 559 16.10 -40.43 16.28
C ILE A 559 15.61 -40.75 17.69
N LEU A 560 15.79 -39.80 18.60
CA LEU A 560 15.39 -39.90 20.00
C LEU A 560 14.36 -38.82 20.31
N PHE A 561 13.17 -39.23 20.72
CA PHE A 561 12.13 -38.35 21.25
C PHE A 561 11.71 -38.88 22.61
N VAL A 562 11.96 -38.10 23.66
CA VAL A 562 11.79 -38.52 25.05
C VAL A 562 10.96 -37.50 25.82
N SER A 563 10.25 -37.96 26.85
CA SER A 563 9.59 -37.13 27.85
C SER A 563 10.30 -37.28 29.19
N GLY A 564 10.64 -36.16 29.81
CA GLY A 564 11.22 -36.12 31.16
C GLY A 564 10.22 -36.46 32.28
N LYS A 565 8.92 -36.51 31.97
CA LYS A 565 7.84 -36.92 32.88
C LYS A 565 6.97 -38.00 32.23
N ASP A 566 5.98 -38.51 32.96
CA ASP A 566 4.93 -39.30 32.33
C ASP A 566 4.22 -38.44 31.26
N PRO A 567 4.03 -38.94 30.01
CA PRO A 567 3.36 -38.18 28.95
C PRO A 567 1.97 -37.65 29.30
N ALA A 568 1.27 -38.27 30.25
CA ALA A 568 -0.03 -37.80 30.73
C ALA A 568 0.05 -36.46 31.49
N ASP A 569 1.19 -36.18 32.15
CA ASP A 569 1.43 -35.00 32.97
C ASP A 569 2.49 -34.06 32.38
N ALA A 570 3.07 -34.43 31.22
CA ALA A 570 4.15 -33.70 30.59
C ALA A 570 3.67 -32.47 29.81
N ALA A 571 4.26 -31.31 30.09
CA ALA A 571 4.09 -30.10 29.30
C ALA A 571 5.05 -30.09 28.10
N LEU A 572 4.86 -29.16 27.16
CA LEU A 572 5.68 -29.05 25.94
C LEU A 572 7.19 -28.88 26.24
N GLY A 573 7.55 -28.31 27.39
CA GLY A 573 8.94 -28.17 27.84
C GLY A 573 9.58 -29.45 28.39
N ASP A 574 8.77 -30.46 28.73
CA ASP A 574 9.26 -31.74 29.26
C ASP A 574 9.63 -32.73 28.13
N TYR A 575 9.23 -32.44 26.89
CA TYR A 575 9.58 -33.23 25.71
C TYR A 575 10.90 -32.74 25.09
N ALA A 576 11.80 -33.65 24.76
CA ALA A 576 13.06 -33.35 24.11
C ALA A 576 13.31 -34.25 22.90
N PHE A 577 13.88 -33.67 21.85
CA PHE A 577 14.22 -34.36 20.61
C PHE A 577 15.71 -34.24 20.34
N LYS A 578 16.34 -35.36 20.01
CA LYS A 578 17.75 -35.45 19.62
C LYS A 578 17.88 -36.31 18.36
N LEU A 579 18.72 -35.86 17.44
CA LEU A 579 19.14 -36.64 16.28
C LEU A 579 20.59 -37.07 16.51
N ASP A 580 20.78 -38.26 17.06
CA ASP A 580 22.11 -38.75 17.40
C ASP A 580 22.84 -39.23 16.14
N VAL A 581 23.90 -38.53 15.74
CA VAL A 581 24.67 -38.82 14.53
C VAL A 581 26.07 -39.33 14.91
N PRO A 582 26.41 -40.61 14.71
CA PRO A 582 27.70 -41.17 15.10
C PRO A 582 28.92 -40.43 14.55
N LEU A 583 28.81 -39.86 13.35
CA LEU A 583 29.87 -39.04 12.75
C LEU A 583 30.13 -37.75 13.55
N VAL A 584 29.07 -37.08 14.01
CA VAL A 584 29.17 -35.85 14.82
C VAL A 584 29.74 -36.19 16.19
N ASN A 585 29.30 -37.29 16.80
CA ASN A 585 29.82 -37.77 18.07
C ASN A 585 31.32 -38.10 17.99
N ARG A 586 31.76 -38.74 16.90
CA ARG A 586 33.19 -38.99 16.65
C ARG A 586 33.98 -37.69 16.53
N MET A 587 33.47 -36.71 15.78
CA MET A 587 34.11 -35.40 15.68
C MET A 587 34.24 -34.72 17.05
N ILE A 588 33.22 -34.80 17.91
CA ILE A 588 33.27 -34.21 19.25
C ILE A 588 34.32 -34.92 20.12
N ASN A 589 34.28 -36.25 20.15
CA ASN A 589 35.11 -37.06 21.04
C ASN A 589 36.57 -37.15 20.60
N ASP A 590 36.85 -37.15 19.29
CA ASP A 590 38.21 -37.40 18.77
C ASP A 590 38.92 -36.10 18.37
N LEU A 591 38.18 -35.03 18.03
CA LEU A 591 38.75 -33.77 17.57
C LEU A 591 38.55 -32.64 18.60
N ILE A 592 37.35 -32.48 19.17
CA ILE A 592 37.02 -31.32 20.01
C ILE A 592 37.51 -31.49 21.45
N LEU A 593 37.03 -32.53 22.13
CA LEU A 593 37.26 -32.77 23.55
C LEU A 593 38.68 -33.20 23.96
N PRO A 594 39.50 -33.86 23.11
CA PRO A 594 40.85 -34.30 23.52
C PRO A 594 41.86 -33.17 23.72
N SER A 595 41.62 -32.00 23.12
CA SER A 595 42.52 -30.84 23.25
C SER A 595 41.82 -29.73 24.03
N GLU A 596 42.32 -29.43 25.21
CA GLU A 596 41.80 -28.36 26.07
C GLU A 596 41.84 -26.99 25.37
N GLY A 597 42.93 -26.71 24.64
CA GLY A 597 43.07 -25.48 23.85
C GLY A 597 42.04 -25.38 22.73
N PHE A 598 41.76 -26.49 22.02
CA PHE A 598 40.75 -26.50 20.96
C PHE A 598 39.32 -26.49 21.51
N THR A 599 39.07 -27.12 22.66
CA THR A 599 37.79 -27.03 23.39
C THR A 599 37.51 -25.58 23.81
N MET A 600 38.49 -24.91 24.41
CA MET A 600 38.37 -23.50 24.81
C MET A 600 38.13 -22.59 23.60
N PHE A 601 38.85 -22.81 22.50
CA PHE A 601 38.63 -22.09 21.25
C PHE A 601 37.20 -22.27 20.73
N MET A 602 36.73 -23.51 20.61
CA MET A 602 35.38 -23.81 20.08
C MET A 602 34.27 -23.21 20.94
N GLN A 603 34.35 -23.30 22.27
CA GLN A 603 33.32 -22.74 23.14
C GLN A 603 33.28 -21.20 23.09
N ILE A 604 34.43 -20.53 23.01
CA ILE A 604 34.51 -19.07 22.84
C ILE A 604 33.88 -18.67 21.50
N VAL A 605 34.20 -19.39 20.43
CA VAL A 605 33.62 -19.14 19.09
C VAL A 605 32.11 -19.31 19.11
N ILE A 606 31.57 -20.33 19.77
CA ILE A 606 30.11 -20.54 19.89
C ILE A 606 29.45 -19.34 20.60
N VAL A 607 29.96 -18.94 21.76
CA VAL A 607 29.40 -17.81 22.53
C VAL A 607 29.47 -16.50 21.73
N LEU A 608 30.59 -16.22 21.07
CA LEU A 608 30.71 -15.06 20.20
C LEU A 608 29.75 -15.14 19.01
N ALA A 609 29.58 -16.31 18.40
CA ALA A 609 28.66 -16.52 17.30
C ALA A 609 27.21 -16.26 17.74
N GLU A 610 26.78 -16.75 18.90
CA GLU A 610 25.45 -16.50 19.46
C GLU A 610 25.17 -15.01 19.63
N ILE A 611 26.10 -14.27 20.24
CA ILE A 611 25.94 -12.82 20.44
C ILE A 611 25.93 -12.07 19.11
N LEU A 612 26.86 -12.40 18.19
CA LEU A 612 26.95 -11.73 16.90
C LEU A 612 25.72 -12.00 16.02
N ILE A 613 25.24 -13.24 15.97
CA ILE A 613 24.01 -13.63 15.28
C ILE A 613 22.84 -12.87 15.89
N GLY A 614 22.74 -12.85 17.23
CA GLY A 614 21.69 -12.16 17.95
C GLY A 614 21.61 -10.67 17.64
N LEU A 615 22.74 -9.96 17.78
CA LEU A 615 22.84 -8.53 17.46
C LEU A 615 22.55 -8.24 15.98
N ALA A 616 23.04 -9.08 15.06
CA ALA A 616 22.81 -8.95 13.64
C ALA A 616 21.31 -9.12 13.28
N LEU A 617 20.62 -10.10 13.90
CA LEU A 617 19.18 -10.28 13.75
C LEU A 617 18.39 -9.09 14.33
N ILE A 618 18.73 -8.61 15.53
CA ILE A 618 18.08 -7.44 16.13
C ILE A 618 18.21 -6.22 15.22
N GLY A 619 19.43 -5.89 14.81
CA GLY A 619 19.74 -4.77 13.91
C GLY A 619 19.24 -4.97 12.47
N GLY A 620 18.88 -6.21 12.10
CA GLY A 620 18.50 -6.58 10.74
C GLY A 620 19.64 -6.36 9.73
N LEU A 621 20.87 -6.70 10.11
CA LEU A 621 22.07 -6.63 9.28
C LEU A 621 22.51 -8.05 8.90
N PHE A 622 22.70 -8.32 7.61
CA PHE A 622 23.00 -9.64 7.06
C PHE A 622 22.03 -10.72 7.53
N THR A 623 20.74 -10.38 7.62
CA THR A 623 19.72 -11.19 8.28
C THR A 623 19.63 -12.60 7.70
N THR A 624 19.80 -12.77 6.39
CA THR A 624 19.82 -14.09 5.74
C THR A 624 20.99 -14.94 6.22
N LEU A 625 22.20 -14.37 6.34
CA LEU A 625 23.38 -15.07 6.84
C LEU A 625 23.23 -15.38 8.34
N SER A 626 22.77 -14.43 9.13
CA SER A 626 22.56 -14.61 10.57
C SER A 626 21.47 -15.65 10.87
N SER A 627 20.37 -15.65 10.11
CA SER A 627 19.33 -16.67 10.22
C SER A 627 19.84 -18.05 9.77
N ALA A 628 20.60 -18.14 8.67
CA ALA A 628 21.21 -19.41 8.26
C ALA A 628 22.18 -19.94 9.34
N ALA A 629 23.01 -19.07 9.92
CA ALA A 629 23.90 -19.41 11.01
C ALA A 629 23.13 -19.85 12.28
N SER A 630 22.00 -19.19 12.59
CA SER A 630 21.08 -19.61 13.66
C SER A 630 20.55 -21.03 13.42
N LEU A 631 20.17 -21.38 12.18
CA LEU A 631 19.70 -22.72 11.85
C LEU A 631 20.81 -23.76 11.97
N VAL A 632 22.04 -23.40 11.59
CA VAL A 632 23.23 -24.26 11.77
C VAL A 632 23.49 -24.51 13.26
N LEU A 633 23.44 -23.48 14.11
CA LEU A 633 23.59 -23.65 15.57
C LEU A 633 22.47 -24.52 16.17
N GLN A 634 21.23 -24.35 15.73
CA GLN A 634 20.12 -25.19 16.18
C GLN A 634 20.28 -26.64 15.71
N ALA A 635 20.71 -26.87 14.47
CA ALA A 635 21.02 -28.21 13.97
C ALA A 635 22.17 -28.85 14.77
N MET A 636 23.17 -28.05 15.17
CA MET A 636 24.24 -28.49 16.07
C MET A 636 23.66 -28.91 17.43
N PHE A 637 22.78 -28.14 18.05
CA PHE A 637 22.14 -28.55 19.32
C PHE A 637 21.31 -29.82 19.17
N VAL A 638 20.47 -29.91 18.13
CA VAL A 638 19.66 -31.12 17.85
C VAL A 638 20.53 -32.36 17.70
N THR A 639 21.71 -32.23 17.09
CA THR A 639 22.62 -33.37 16.85
C THR A 639 23.60 -33.68 17.98
N THR A 640 23.67 -32.82 19.00
CA THR A 640 24.61 -32.99 20.12
C THR A 640 23.88 -33.20 21.45
N THR A 641 23.28 -32.13 21.99
CA THR A 641 22.58 -32.16 23.27
C THR A 641 21.09 -32.46 23.17
N GLY A 642 20.53 -32.43 21.96
CA GLY A 642 19.09 -32.35 21.75
C GLY A 642 18.52 -30.95 21.98
N LEU A 643 17.25 -30.77 21.63
CA LEU A 643 16.46 -29.57 21.89
C LEU A 643 15.14 -29.96 22.56
N TYR A 644 14.70 -29.16 23.53
CA TYR A 644 13.35 -29.25 24.07
C TYR A 644 12.32 -28.78 23.04
N LEU A 645 11.14 -29.41 23.02
CA LEU A 645 10.09 -29.05 22.07
C LEU A 645 9.61 -27.59 22.26
N SER A 646 9.76 -27.04 23.47
CA SER A 646 9.54 -25.61 23.78
C SER A 646 10.49 -24.65 23.05
N THR A 647 11.61 -25.13 22.50
CA THR A 647 12.58 -24.31 21.76
C THR A 647 12.58 -24.61 20.26
N PHE A 648 11.85 -25.64 19.80
CA PHE A 648 11.74 -25.99 18.37
C PHE A 648 11.13 -24.88 17.51
N TRP A 649 10.29 -24.02 18.09
CA TRP A 649 9.75 -22.88 17.36
C TRP A 649 10.84 -21.94 16.81
N MET A 650 12.04 -21.94 17.42
CA MET A 650 13.18 -21.14 16.94
C MET A 650 13.69 -21.60 15.57
N ILE A 651 13.51 -22.88 15.21
CA ILE A 651 13.83 -23.41 13.87
C ILE A 651 12.88 -22.80 12.85
N PHE A 652 11.58 -22.84 13.14
CA PHE A 652 10.57 -22.22 12.26
C PHE A 652 10.75 -20.69 12.18
N ALA A 653 11.14 -20.04 13.29
CA ALA A 653 11.47 -18.62 13.31
C ALA A 653 12.70 -18.31 12.44
N GLY A 654 13.76 -19.12 12.56
CA GLY A 654 14.94 -19.03 11.70
C GLY A 654 14.56 -19.12 10.22
N ILE A 655 13.83 -20.18 9.84
CA ILE A 655 13.35 -20.39 8.46
C ILE A 655 12.51 -19.20 7.97
N ALA A 656 11.58 -18.70 8.79
CA ALA A 656 10.70 -17.58 8.42
C ALA A 656 11.49 -16.27 8.19
N VAL A 657 12.53 -16.03 8.98
CA VAL A 657 13.35 -14.80 8.93
C VAL A 657 14.44 -14.88 7.85
N LEU A 658 14.75 -16.08 7.35
CA LEU A 658 15.84 -16.36 6.41
C LEU A 658 15.75 -15.51 5.13
N VAL A 659 14.54 -15.28 4.60
CA VAL A 659 14.33 -14.52 3.38
C VAL A 659 13.61 -13.20 3.68
N GLY A 660 14.35 -12.10 3.59
CA GLY A 660 13.76 -10.75 3.56
C GLY A 660 13.46 -10.12 4.93
N GLY A 661 13.71 -10.82 6.05
CA GLY A 661 13.48 -10.30 7.40
C GLY A 661 14.27 -9.02 7.74
N GLY A 662 15.43 -8.81 7.11
CA GLY A 662 16.26 -7.60 7.32
C GLY A 662 15.85 -6.40 6.49
N ARG A 663 15.17 -6.61 5.36
CA ARG A 663 14.86 -5.55 4.40
C ARG A 663 13.77 -4.58 4.91
N ILE A 664 13.21 -4.83 6.09
CA ILE A 664 12.17 -4.01 6.68
C ILE A 664 12.57 -3.67 8.13
N PHE A 665 12.59 -2.38 8.46
CA PHE A 665 13.09 -1.86 9.75
C PHE A 665 14.40 -2.52 10.19
N GLY A 666 15.32 -2.72 9.25
CA GLY A 666 16.63 -3.33 9.47
C GLY A 666 17.68 -2.67 8.57
N LEU A 667 18.94 -2.80 8.97
CA LEU A 667 20.08 -2.20 8.25
C LEU A 667 20.23 -2.74 6.83
N ASP A 668 19.79 -3.97 6.56
CA ASP A 668 19.80 -4.58 5.22
C ASP A 668 19.02 -3.76 4.19
N TYR A 669 18.02 -2.95 4.59
CA TYR A 669 17.30 -2.07 3.67
C TYR A 669 18.21 -1.03 2.99
N TYR A 670 19.28 -0.60 3.67
CA TYR A 670 20.24 0.39 3.20
C TYR A 670 21.54 -0.27 2.72
N VAL A 671 22.04 -1.22 3.50
CA VAL A 671 23.33 -1.87 3.27
C VAL A 671 23.28 -2.80 2.05
N MET A 672 22.24 -3.63 1.91
CA MET A 672 22.19 -4.62 0.82
C MET A 672 22.12 -3.98 -0.58
N PRO A 673 21.29 -2.95 -0.83
CA PRO A 673 21.31 -2.27 -2.13
C PRO A 673 22.68 -1.64 -2.45
N ALA A 674 23.30 -0.97 -1.48
CA ALA A 674 24.61 -0.34 -1.67
C ALA A 674 25.73 -1.38 -1.92
N LEU A 675 25.71 -2.49 -1.19
CA LEU A 675 26.62 -3.61 -1.44
C LEU A 675 26.37 -4.23 -2.81
N LYS A 676 25.11 -4.45 -3.19
CA LYS A 676 24.75 -5.00 -4.50
C LYS A 676 25.27 -4.11 -5.62
N GLU A 677 25.04 -2.79 -5.53
CA GLU A 677 25.53 -1.82 -6.52
C GLU A 677 27.05 -1.89 -6.68
N LYS A 678 27.80 -1.93 -5.58
CA LYS A 678 29.26 -2.11 -5.60
C LYS A 678 29.67 -3.47 -6.17
N TRP A 679 28.98 -4.54 -5.76
CA TRP A 679 29.22 -5.91 -6.18
C TRP A 679 29.02 -6.09 -7.69
N LYS A 680 27.96 -5.48 -8.25
CA LYS A 680 27.70 -5.47 -9.69
C LYS A 680 28.85 -4.86 -10.47
N ASN A 681 29.67 -3.96 -9.90
CA ASN A 681 30.76 -3.28 -10.60
C ASN A 681 32.08 -4.07 -10.61
N VAL A 682 32.15 -5.20 -9.89
CA VAL A 682 33.34 -6.03 -9.84
C VAL A 682 33.44 -6.89 -11.11
N LYS A 683 34.57 -6.79 -11.83
CA LYS A 683 34.76 -7.44 -13.15
C LYS A 683 34.52 -8.95 -13.15
N TRP A 684 35.07 -9.68 -12.17
CA TRP A 684 34.89 -11.13 -12.10
C TRP A 684 33.46 -11.49 -11.72
N VAL A 685 32.83 -10.76 -10.80
CA VAL A 685 31.41 -10.95 -10.46
C VAL A 685 30.54 -10.81 -11.70
N ARG A 686 30.77 -9.78 -12.53
CA ARG A 686 30.10 -9.62 -13.82
C ARG A 686 30.33 -10.82 -14.75
N LYS A 687 31.59 -11.24 -14.90
CA LYS A 687 31.97 -12.36 -15.76
C LYS A 687 31.30 -13.68 -15.35
N TRP A 688 31.13 -13.89 -14.05
CA TRP A 688 30.54 -15.10 -13.47
C TRP A 688 29.05 -14.99 -13.14
N TYR A 689 28.41 -13.88 -13.52
CA TYR A 689 26.98 -13.63 -13.28
C TYR A 689 26.55 -13.65 -11.79
N LEU A 690 27.50 -13.48 -10.87
CA LEU A 690 27.27 -13.52 -9.41
C LEU A 690 26.60 -12.25 -8.88
N TYR A 691 26.09 -11.38 -9.76
CA TYR A 691 25.36 -10.15 -9.46
C TYR A 691 23.87 -10.24 -9.80
N ASN A 692 23.45 -11.32 -10.46
CA ASN A 692 22.04 -11.59 -10.73
C ASN A 692 21.33 -11.95 -9.43
N ASP A 693 20.07 -11.50 -9.32
CA ASP A 693 19.22 -11.64 -8.12
C ASP A 693 18.89 -13.08 -7.75
#